data_AF-A0A505IFP6-F1
#
_entry.id   AF-A0A505IFP6-F1
#
_cell.length_a   1.000
_cell.length_b   1.000
_cell.length_c   1.000
_cell.angle_alpha   90.00
_cell.angle_beta   90.00
_cell.angle_gamma   90.00
#
_symmetry.space_group_name_H-M   'P 1'
#
loop_
_entity.id
_entity.type
_entity.pdbx_description
1 polymer ?
#
loop_
_entity_poly.entity_id
_entity_poly.type
_entity_poly.pdbx_seq_one_letter_code
_entity_poly.pdbx_strand_id
1 'polypeptide(L)'
;MRSVLLSGVAALSYALGVSANAYNTSAYTDSASGIDFQRWCDTDDTGFCFGIALPEDVSTDFIGQLTVPLSSSKGWGGVSMSGSMTNVLLIAAWPDGDSAVGTLREATSYVSPSVYSGDASIEEIPDGTSVNSTYLTYTFLCKGCIIGQPTTFDANSTQYYFGWALSASNPTTPSSASSKMPYHAAGYGGFEVQLANAKSSKYSTWASKATKKSVLLIERGVAPTVELGATDSLSWNSSITAYDLPALGTYIQSSDYVSQYLCDDTAGMAGCVLGGGTIVNAMSFIYPQEADFDDKWPTGWKWKDVKAAAERLYARNPGSTLPSADGKRYDQGMYTVLSSFLKGLGWKSVDSQEQPNEKHMVYSYPSWDVGNGIRAGPVRSYLPLVEDADNFHMSLNTKVRRVVRRGGRITGVEVETSSGSVEIINVRAGGKVVLAAGSMSTPRILFNSGIGPSEQIKTVQSGSTGITVPPSAEWINLPVGENLRDHPMFTVTVNTNSNFTHFNTSSAVSDPAAPIRNLYAEGSGVLTQGGHRLQFWTSNVGTDGVTRFYQASCSTTEDGVITMKLYLTHGATSTGVLGIDSTGSTTIETSPYLNTAADKEALTRFLNGLIADMKNSTAGFSIQGSATASSILDKLTAGDHYVGTAKMGVDDGRESNGTSVVDLNTKVYGTENLYIVDGSIHPDLPTGNSQAIIQIAAEAAVARIIAQGTSATSASASASVSSVTAKVAVATSAAADSGASTTTVWVTSTAWTTTTDMVVATSTSTVTVWPTYA
;
A
#
# COMPACT_ATOMS: atom_id res chain seq x y z
N MET A 1 -20.30 4.18 -46.22
CA MET A 1 -21.47 5.06 -45.98
C MET A 1 -22.74 4.26 -46.26
N ARG A 2 -23.75 4.29 -45.36
CA ARG A 2 -25.17 3.83 -45.54
C ARG A 2 -25.34 2.32 -45.81
N SER A 3 -26.06 1.48 -45.03
CA SER A 3 -27.11 1.65 -43.99
C SER A 3 -28.42 2.26 -44.54
N VAL A 4 -29.65 1.83 -44.23
CA VAL A 4 -30.23 1.12 -43.06
C VAL A 4 -31.50 0.33 -43.50
N LEU A 5 -31.97 -0.61 -42.65
CA LEU A 5 -33.38 -1.00 -42.33
C LEU A 5 -33.77 -2.46 -42.67
N LEU A 6 -34.65 -3.17 -41.94
CA LEU A 6 -34.99 -3.22 -40.49
C LEU A 6 -35.99 -4.41 -40.32
N SER A 7 -35.79 -5.36 -39.40
CA SER A 7 -36.82 -6.40 -39.16
C SER A 7 -36.74 -7.11 -37.80
N GLY A 8 -37.60 -6.64 -36.87
CA GLY A 8 -38.55 -7.47 -36.12
C GLY A 8 -38.06 -8.67 -35.29
N VAL A 9 -38.02 -8.47 -33.96
CA VAL A 9 -37.98 -9.55 -32.97
C VAL A 9 -39.36 -10.20 -32.83
N ALA A 10 -39.42 -11.53 -32.78
CA ALA A 10 -40.57 -12.28 -32.25
C ALA A 10 -40.05 -13.44 -31.38
N ALA A 11 -40.45 -13.46 -30.11
CA ALA A 11 -40.05 -14.50 -29.17
C ALA A 11 -40.78 -15.82 -29.46
N LEU A 12 -40.07 -16.95 -29.44
CA LEU A 12 -40.64 -18.27 -29.56
C LEU A 12 -40.50 -19.03 -28.24
N SER A 13 -41.55 -18.98 -27.42
CA SER A 13 -41.65 -19.72 -26.17
C SER A 13 -41.86 -21.21 -26.43
N TYR A 14 -40.81 -22.02 -26.23
CA TYR A 14 -40.92 -23.47 -26.16
C TYR A 14 -41.10 -23.90 -24.70
N ALA A 15 -42.34 -24.18 -24.32
CA ALA A 15 -42.66 -24.90 -23.09
C ALA A 15 -43.44 -26.17 -23.48
N LEU A 16 -42.80 -27.33 -23.36
CA LEU A 16 -43.43 -28.66 -23.37
C LEU A 16 -42.41 -29.69 -22.85
N GLY A 17 -42.76 -30.45 -21.81
CA GLY A 17 -41.98 -31.63 -21.40
C GLY A 17 -41.22 -31.56 -20.07
N VAL A 18 -41.67 -30.80 -19.07
CA VAL A 18 -41.17 -30.99 -17.69
C VAL A 18 -41.76 -32.28 -17.12
N SER A 19 -41.06 -33.39 -17.34
CA SER A 19 -41.08 -34.49 -16.36
C SER A 19 -40.62 -33.94 -15.02
N ALA A 20 -41.22 -34.40 -13.92
CA ALA A 20 -40.82 -33.97 -12.58
C ALA A 20 -39.39 -34.42 -12.29
N ASN A 21 -38.41 -33.56 -12.58
CA ASN A 21 -37.05 -33.72 -12.11
C ASN A 21 -37.10 -33.58 -10.58
N ALA A 22 -36.90 -34.69 -9.88
CA ALA A 22 -36.60 -34.64 -8.46
C ALA A 22 -35.41 -33.70 -8.25
N TYR A 23 -35.47 -32.84 -7.23
CA TYR A 23 -34.34 -31.98 -6.87
C TYR A 23 -33.11 -32.85 -6.69
N ASN A 24 -32.09 -32.69 -7.54
CA ASN A 24 -30.96 -33.63 -7.58
C ASN A 24 -29.94 -33.32 -6.46
N THR A 25 -30.43 -32.91 -5.29
CA THR A 25 -29.65 -32.59 -4.11
C THR A 25 -30.09 -33.43 -2.92
N SER A 26 -29.12 -33.92 -2.16
CA SER A 26 -29.32 -34.78 -1.00
C SER A 26 -28.55 -34.24 0.21
N ALA A 27 -29.00 -34.64 1.41
CA ALA A 27 -28.23 -34.42 2.62
C ALA A 27 -26.92 -35.23 2.56
N TYR A 28 -25.80 -34.58 2.87
CA TYR A 28 -24.47 -35.17 2.89
C TYR A 28 -23.71 -34.69 4.12
N THR A 29 -23.30 -35.60 5.00
CA THR A 29 -22.36 -35.31 6.08
C THR A 29 -20.94 -35.55 5.59
N ASP A 30 -20.11 -34.52 5.59
CA ASP A 30 -18.68 -34.63 5.33
C ASP A 30 -17.99 -35.29 6.54
N SER A 31 -17.41 -36.46 6.34
CA SER A 31 -16.85 -37.26 7.45
C SER A 31 -15.54 -36.72 8.02
N ALA A 32 -14.85 -35.83 7.30
CA ALA A 32 -13.60 -35.22 7.74
C ALA A 32 -13.87 -33.97 8.62
N SER A 33 -14.72 -33.06 8.15
CA SER A 33 -15.09 -31.84 8.88
C SER A 33 -16.25 -32.00 9.87
N GLY A 34 -17.11 -33.01 9.69
CA GLY A 34 -18.34 -33.20 10.47
C GLY A 34 -19.43 -32.17 10.14
N ILE A 35 -19.39 -31.58 8.94
CA ILE A 35 -20.37 -30.60 8.45
C ILE A 35 -21.46 -31.31 7.65
N ASP A 36 -22.72 -30.99 7.95
CA ASP A 36 -23.87 -31.47 7.18
C ASP A 36 -24.22 -30.44 6.08
N PHE A 37 -24.21 -30.86 4.82
CA PHE A 37 -24.50 -30.05 3.64
C PHE A 37 -25.77 -30.54 2.93
N GLN A 38 -26.48 -29.62 2.27
CA GLN A 38 -27.31 -29.99 1.13
C GLN A 38 -26.42 -29.98 -0.12
N ARG A 39 -26.25 -31.14 -0.77
CA ARG A 39 -25.22 -31.36 -1.80
C ARG A 39 -25.80 -31.80 -3.13
N TRP A 40 -25.30 -31.19 -4.21
CA TRP A 40 -25.47 -31.60 -5.60
C TRP A 40 -24.22 -32.35 -6.09
N CYS A 41 -24.40 -33.30 -7.01
CA CYS A 41 -23.30 -33.93 -7.74
C CYS A 41 -23.70 -34.25 -9.19
N ASP A 42 -22.73 -34.12 -10.09
CA ASP A 42 -22.77 -34.60 -11.47
C ASP A 42 -22.29 -36.06 -11.53
N THR A 43 -23.05 -36.99 -10.95
CA THR A 43 -22.61 -38.40 -10.78
C THR A 43 -22.47 -39.18 -12.08
N ASP A 44 -23.13 -38.72 -13.13
CA ASP A 44 -23.36 -39.52 -14.34
C ASP A 44 -22.35 -39.19 -15.47
N ASP A 45 -21.57 -38.11 -15.31
CA ASP A 45 -20.55 -37.65 -16.26
C ASP A 45 -19.23 -37.32 -15.55
N THR A 46 -19.12 -36.17 -14.86
CA THR A 46 -17.82 -35.68 -14.37
C THR A 46 -17.42 -36.07 -12.95
N GLY A 47 -18.39 -36.30 -12.05
CA GLY A 47 -18.15 -36.48 -10.63
C GLY A 47 -17.92 -35.18 -9.84
N PHE A 48 -18.14 -34.00 -10.44
CA PHE A 48 -18.09 -32.72 -9.74
C PHE A 48 -19.25 -32.59 -8.73
N CYS A 49 -19.00 -32.00 -7.56
CA CYS A 49 -20.05 -31.76 -6.56
C CYS A 49 -19.95 -30.38 -5.91
N PHE A 50 -21.09 -29.85 -5.50
CA PHE A 50 -21.20 -28.66 -4.65
C PHE A 50 -22.12 -28.94 -3.45
N GLY A 51 -21.61 -28.71 -2.24
CA GLY A 51 -22.38 -28.70 -1.00
C GLY A 51 -22.55 -27.28 -0.47
N ILE A 52 -23.71 -26.97 0.09
CA ILE A 52 -23.97 -25.72 0.82
C ILE A 52 -24.60 -26.00 2.19
N ALA A 53 -24.18 -25.25 3.20
CA ALA A 53 -24.74 -25.22 4.54
C ALA A 53 -24.99 -23.77 4.96
N LEU A 54 -26.13 -23.53 5.62
CA LEU A 54 -26.66 -22.22 5.98
C LEU A 54 -26.99 -22.15 7.48
N PRO A 55 -26.96 -20.97 8.11
CA PRO A 55 -27.60 -20.77 9.40
C PRO A 55 -29.12 -20.88 9.27
N GLU A 56 -29.81 -21.10 10.39
CA GLU A 56 -31.29 -21.11 10.43
C GLU A 56 -31.83 -19.72 10.04
N ASP A 57 -31.27 -18.67 10.65
CA ASP A 57 -31.46 -17.27 10.28
C ASP A 57 -30.38 -16.83 9.26
N VAL A 58 -30.75 -16.85 7.98
CA VAL A 58 -29.85 -16.51 6.87
C VAL A 58 -29.69 -15.00 6.75
N SER A 59 -28.44 -14.55 6.76
CA SER A 59 -28.05 -13.16 6.51
C SER A 59 -27.14 -13.07 5.29
N THR A 60 -25.83 -12.93 5.48
CA THR A 60 -24.82 -12.64 4.45
C THR A 60 -23.89 -13.81 4.15
N ASP A 61 -23.90 -14.86 4.96
CA ASP A 61 -22.82 -15.86 5.02
C ASP A 61 -23.34 -17.29 4.80
N PHE A 62 -22.52 -18.15 4.18
CA PHE A 62 -22.78 -19.59 4.01
C PHE A 62 -21.47 -20.40 4.07
N ILE A 63 -21.55 -21.71 4.31
CA ILE A 63 -20.40 -22.62 4.17
C ILE A 63 -20.60 -23.42 2.89
N GLY A 64 -19.60 -23.42 2.01
CA GLY A 64 -19.58 -24.16 0.77
C GLY A 64 -18.55 -25.30 0.80
N GLN A 65 -18.82 -26.36 0.04
CA GLN A 65 -17.84 -27.40 -0.28
C GLN A 65 -17.84 -27.66 -1.79
N LEU A 66 -16.66 -27.62 -2.41
CA LEU A 66 -16.43 -28.07 -3.78
C LEU A 66 -15.75 -29.45 -3.75
N THR A 67 -16.27 -30.42 -4.50
CA THR A 67 -15.52 -31.64 -4.87
C THR A 67 -15.18 -31.53 -6.35
N VAL A 68 -13.88 -31.39 -6.64
CA VAL A 68 -13.33 -31.14 -7.97
C VAL A 68 -12.57 -32.39 -8.44
N PRO A 69 -13.06 -33.11 -9.46
CA PRO A 69 -12.33 -34.18 -10.12
C PRO A 69 -11.02 -33.65 -10.74
N LEU A 70 -9.93 -34.40 -10.55
CA LEU A 70 -8.59 -34.04 -11.03
C LEU A 70 -8.04 -35.11 -11.99
N SER A 71 -7.40 -34.64 -13.06
CA SER A 71 -6.63 -35.47 -13.98
C SER A 71 -5.14 -35.40 -13.59
N SER A 72 -4.66 -36.42 -12.87
CA SER A 72 -3.26 -36.49 -12.41
C SER A 72 -2.83 -35.28 -11.57
N SER A 73 -3.57 -35.00 -10.50
CA SER A 73 -3.41 -33.81 -9.63
C SER A 73 -3.62 -32.47 -10.34
N LYS A 74 -4.31 -32.43 -11.49
CA LYS A 74 -4.58 -31.19 -12.24
C LYS A 74 -6.06 -31.01 -12.55
N GLY A 75 -6.50 -29.76 -12.46
CA GLY A 75 -7.84 -29.31 -12.82
C GLY A 75 -8.22 -28.06 -12.03
N TRP A 76 -9.37 -27.48 -12.37
CA TRP A 76 -10.06 -26.52 -11.51
C TRP A 76 -11.56 -26.72 -11.65
N GLY A 77 -12.29 -26.50 -10.55
CA GLY A 77 -13.73 -26.54 -10.53
C GLY A 77 -14.30 -25.25 -9.94
N GLY A 78 -15.52 -24.90 -10.30
CA GLY A 78 -16.16 -23.70 -9.78
C GLY A 78 -17.68 -23.72 -9.90
N VAL A 79 -18.31 -22.86 -9.11
CA VAL A 79 -19.76 -22.68 -9.03
C VAL A 79 -20.08 -21.20 -9.24
N SER A 80 -21.06 -20.93 -10.08
CA SER A 80 -21.69 -19.62 -10.17
C SER A 80 -22.83 -19.53 -9.18
N MET A 81 -22.91 -18.41 -8.45
CA MET A 81 -24.04 -18.08 -7.57
C MET A 81 -25.30 -17.65 -8.33
N SER A 82 -25.44 -18.08 -9.59
CA SER A 82 -26.65 -18.04 -10.44
C SER A 82 -26.52 -19.06 -11.58
N GLY A 83 -27.55 -19.19 -12.43
CA GLY A 83 -27.44 -19.92 -13.70
C GLY A 83 -26.60 -19.25 -14.81
N SER A 84 -26.10 -18.03 -14.59
CA SER A 84 -25.24 -17.29 -15.54
C SER A 84 -23.76 -17.38 -15.16
N MET A 85 -22.85 -17.09 -16.09
CA MET A 85 -21.43 -16.83 -15.76
C MET A 85 -21.17 -15.34 -15.46
N THR A 86 -21.99 -14.42 -15.99
CA THR A 86 -21.66 -13.00 -16.05
C THR A 86 -22.45 -12.13 -15.08
N ASN A 87 -21.77 -11.11 -14.53
CA ASN A 87 -22.26 -10.12 -13.55
C ASN A 87 -22.81 -10.76 -12.25
N VAL A 88 -22.16 -11.84 -11.82
CA VAL A 88 -22.52 -12.66 -10.66
C VAL A 88 -21.27 -13.09 -9.91
N LEU A 89 -21.42 -13.42 -8.63
CA LEU A 89 -20.33 -13.98 -7.84
C LEU A 89 -20.03 -15.40 -8.32
N LEU A 90 -18.77 -15.64 -8.67
CA LEU A 90 -18.24 -16.94 -9.05
C LEU A 90 -17.28 -17.40 -7.95
N ILE A 91 -17.32 -18.69 -7.62
CA ILE A 91 -16.40 -19.31 -6.67
C ILE A 91 -15.66 -20.42 -7.40
N ALA A 92 -14.34 -20.48 -7.29
CA ALA A 92 -13.55 -21.55 -7.91
C ALA A 92 -12.44 -22.05 -6.98
N ALA A 93 -12.02 -23.30 -7.17
CA ALA A 93 -10.92 -23.91 -6.44
C ALA A 93 -10.11 -24.91 -7.27
N TRP A 94 -8.82 -25.02 -6.95
CA TRP A 94 -7.86 -25.94 -7.59
C TRP A 94 -6.71 -26.31 -6.65
N PRO A 95 -5.96 -27.39 -6.93
CA PRO A 95 -4.79 -27.77 -6.16
C PRO A 95 -3.55 -26.89 -6.45
N ASP A 96 -2.79 -26.60 -5.40
CA ASP A 96 -1.40 -26.13 -5.43
C ASP A 96 -0.53 -27.09 -4.62
N GLY A 97 0.08 -28.06 -5.31
CA GLY A 97 0.72 -29.20 -4.65
C GLY A 97 -0.30 -30.00 -3.84
N ASP A 98 -0.02 -30.17 -2.54
CA ASP A 98 -0.90 -30.84 -1.59
C ASP A 98 -1.88 -29.86 -0.88
N SER A 99 -1.84 -28.57 -1.22
CA SER A 99 -2.73 -27.53 -0.67
C SER A 99 -3.85 -27.17 -1.66
N ALA A 100 -4.94 -26.60 -1.16
CA ALA A 100 -5.99 -26.03 -2.01
C ALA A 100 -5.82 -24.52 -2.19
N VAL A 101 -6.32 -24.00 -3.30
CA VAL A 101 -6.39 -22.57 -3.60
C VAL A 101 -7.81 -22.25 -4.04
N GLY A 102 -8.55 -21.53 -3.17
CA GLY A 102 -9.90 -21.03 -3.44
C GLY A 102 -9.91 -19.56 -3.85
N THR A 103 -10.92 -19.15 -4.61
CA THR A 103 -11.08 -17.76 -5.09
C THR A 103 -12.52 -17.31 -5.23
N LEU A 104 -12.76 -16.02 -4.96
CA LEU A 104 -13.94 -15.29 -5.41
C LEU A 104 -13.63 -14.53 -6.70
N ARG A 105 -14.56 -14.62 -7.65
CA ARG A 105 -14.36 -14.23 -9.05
C ARG A 105 -15.58 -13.52 -9.60
N GLU A 106 -15.38 -12.70 -10.63
CA GLU A 106 -16.45 -12.09 -11.41
C GLU A 106 -16.05 -11.91 -12.87
N ALA A 107 -17.02 -12.06 -13.77
CA ALA A 107 -16.87 -11.85 -15.21
C ALA A 107 -17.97 -10.91 -15.71
N THR A 108 -17.62 -9.83 -16.41
CA THR A 108 -18.60 -8.95 -17.09
C THR A 108 -18.93 -9.43 -18.51
N SER A 109 -18.18 -10.40 -19.03
CA SER A 109 -18.34 -11.04 -20.34
C SER A 109 -17.73 -12.45 -20.30
N TYR A 110 -17.93 -13.26 -21.35
CA TYR A 110 -17.43 -14.65 -21.43
C TYR A 110 -15.91 -14.72 -21.69
N VAL A 111 -15.13 -14.25 -20.70
CA VAL A 111 -13.67 -14.29 -20.62
C VAL A 111 -13.25 -14.90 -19.28
N SER A 112 -11.96 -15.21 -19.09
CA SER A 112 -11.45 -15.64 -17.77
C SER A 112 -11.83 -14.56 -16.73
N PRO A 113 -12.54 -14.90 -15.65
CA PRO A 113 -13.03 -13.92 -14.69
C PRO A 113 -11.88 -13.28 -13.91
N SER A 114 -12.05 -12.02 -13.52
CA SER A 114 -11.17 -11.31 -12.59
C SER A 114 -11.44 -11.75 -11.15
N VAL A 115 -10.54 -11.43 -10.22
CA VAL A 115 -10.84 -11.53 -8.77
C VAL A 115 -11.99 -10.59 -8.44
N TYR A 116 -12.93 -11.07 -7.62
CA TYR A 116 -14.05 -10.26 -7.15
C TYR A 116 -13.55 -9.08 -6.31
N SER A 117 -14.11 -7.89 -6.54
CA SER A 117 -13.66 -6.64 -5.92
C SER A 117 -14.60 -6.08 -4.85
N GLY A 118 -15.68 -6.79 -4.51
CA GLY A 118 -16.57 -6.43 -3.40
C GLY A 118 -16.07 -6.96 -2.05
N ASP A 119 -16.81 -6.66 -0.99
CA ASP A 119 -16.41 -6.96 0.40
C ASP A 119 -16.55 -8.45 0.80
N ALA A 120 -17.08 -9.30 -0.07
CA ALA A 120 -17.21 -10.72 0.18
C ALA A 120 -15.84 -11.42 0.25
N SER A 121 -15.71 -12.42 1.11
CA SER A 121 -14.47 -13.17 1.31
C SER A 121 -14.72 -14.67 1.52
N ILE A 122 -13.66 -15.46 1.38
CA ILE A 122 -13.66 -16.90 1.67
C ILE A 122 -12.56 -17.24 2.66
N GLU A 123 -12.91 -18.01 3.68
CA GLU A 123 -12.02 -18.51 4.73
C GLU A 123 -12.05 -20.05 4.68
N GLU A 124 -10.90 -20.69 4.44
CA GLU A 124 -10.81 -22.15 4.29
C GLU A 124 -11.08 -22.85 5.63
N ILE A 125 -11.88 -23.92 5.59
CA ILE A 125 -12.06 -24.89 6.69
C ILE A 125 -11.12 -26.08 6.41
N PRO A 126 -9.99 -26.22 7.12
CA PRO A 126 -8.97 -27.22 6.79
C PRO A 126 -9.47 -28.66 6.98
N ASP A 127 -10.26 -28.92 8.03
CA ASP A 127 -10.83 -30.25 8.30
C ASP A 127 -11.64 -30.82 7.12
N GLY A 128 -12.19 -29.95 6.27
CA GLY A 128 -12.97 -30.33 5.08
C GLY A 128 -12.21 -30.12 3.76
N THR A 129 -10.89 -29.88 3.81
CA THR A 129 -10.09 -29.54 2.64
C THR A 129 -8.97 -30.55 2.45
N SER A 130 -8.86 -31.13 1.25
CA SER A 130 -7.85 -32.14 0.93
C SER A 130 -7.57 -32.20 -0.57
N VAL A 131 -6.31 -32.45 -0.92
CA VAL A 131 -5.89 -32.72 -2.31
C VAL A 131 -5.29 -34.12 -2.39
N ASN A 132 -5.62 -34.83 -3.47
CA ASN A 132 -4.92 -36.03 -3.88
C ASN A 132 -4.83 -36.08 -5.43
N SER A 133 -4.41 -37.21 -6.00
CA SER A 133 -4.20 -37.32 -7.45
C SER A 133 -5.48 -37.37 -8.29
N THR A 134 -6.64 -37.64 -7.69
CA THR A 134 -7.93 -37.82 -8.35
C THR A 134 -9.00 -36.80 -7.95
N TYR A 135 -8.90 -36.18 -6.77
CA TYR A 135 -9.84 -35.16 -6.29
C TYR A 135 -9.17 -34.06 -5.46
N LEU A 136 -9.72 -32.86 -5.57
CA LEU A 136 -9.67 -31.81 -4.55
C LEU A 136 -11.05 -31.76 -3.87
N THR A 137 -11.06 -31.80 -2.54
CA THR A 137 -12.18 -31.28 -1.75
C THR A 137 -11.75 -29.93 -1.18
N TYR A 138 -12.55 -28.88 -1.37
CA TYR A 138 -12.30 -27.55 -0.81
C TYR A 138 -13.53 -27.09 -0.03
N THR A 139 -13.40 -26.98 1.29
CA THR A 139 -14.48 -26.51 2.17
C THR A 139 -14.14 -25.12 2.72
N PHE A 140 -15.09 -24.20 2.68
CA PHE A 140 -14.86 -22.79 3.00
C PHE A 140 -16.09 -22.13 3.61
N LEU A 141 -15.87 -21.19 4.51
CA LEU A 141 -16.84 -20.19 4.93
C LEU A 141 -16.80 -19.03 3.93
N CYS A 142 -17.94 -18.72 3.30
CA CYS A 142 -18.12 -17.59 2.40
C CYS A 142 -18.85 -16.47 3.15
N LYS A 143 -18.14 -15.38 3.44
CA LYS A 143 -18.63 -14.25 4.25
C LYS A 143 -18.99 -13.08 3.36
N GLY A 144 -20.12 -12.42 3.61
CA GLY A 144 -20.62 -11.36 2.73
C GLY A 144 -21.05 -11.85 1.34
N CYS A 145 -21.14 -13.18 1.13
CA CYS A 145 -21.41 -13.77 -0.18
C CYS A 145 -22.90 -13.83 -0.54
N ILE A 146 -23.82 -13.70 0.42
CA ILE A 146 -25.26 -13.59 0.17
C ILE A 146 -25.60 -12.10 0.04
N ILE A 147 -25.47 -11.60 -1.19
CA ILE A 147 -25.62 -10.19 -1.57
C ILE A 147 -27.05 -9.91 -2.09
N GLY A 148 -27.74 -10.94 -2.58
CA GLY A 148 -29.00 -10.82 -3.29
C GLY A 148 -28.86 -10.67 -4.81
N GLN A 149 -30.01 -10.67 -5.49
CA GLN A 149 -30.09 -10.67 -6.95
C GLN A 149 -29.60 -9.37 -7.61
N PRO A 150 -28.93 -9.43 -8.79
CA PRO A 150 -28.62 -10.63 -9.56
C PRO A 150 -27.33 -11.34 -9.12
N THR A 151 -26.53 -10.72 -8.25
CA THR A 151 -25.17 -11.15 -7.94
C THR A 151 -25.11 -12.55 -7.33
N THR A 152 -26.05 -12.86 -6.42
CA THR A 152 -26.20 -14.13 -5.68
C THR A 152 -27.67 -14.34 -5.29
N PHE A 153 -28.01 -15.45 -4.63
CA PHE A 153 -29.36 -15.66 -4.09
C PHE A 153 -29.72 -14.67 -2.98
N ASP A 154 -31.02 -14.39 -2.81
CA ASP A 154 -31.53 -13.56 -1.71
C ASP A 154 -31.60 -14.39 -0.41
N ALA A 155 -31.36 -13.76 0.76
CA ALA A 155 -31.30 -14.46 2.05
C ALA A 155 -32.59 -15.23 2.43
N ASN A 156 -33.74 -14.86 1.88
CA ASN A 156 -35.02 -15.55 2.08
C ASN A 156 -35.31 -16.68 1.06
N SER A 157 -34.38 -16.97 0.15
CA SER A 157 -34.53 -18.01 -0.88
C SER A 157 -34.63 -19.41 -0.26
N THR A 158 -35.74 -20.11 -0.52
CA THR A 158 -35.94 -21.50 -0.07
C THR A 158 -35.37 -22.52 -1.04
N GLN A 159 -35.28 -22.17 -2.33
CA GLN A 159 -34.63 -22.92 -3.39
C GLN A 159 -33.93 -21.95 -4.34
N TYR A 160 -32.86 -22.38 -5.00
CA TYR A 160 -32.13 -21.51 -5.92
C TYR A 160 -31.33 -22.28 -6.98
N TYR A 161 -31.13 -21.65 -8.14
CA TYR A 161 -30.46 -22.23 -9.30
C TYR A 161 -29.02 -21.72 -9.46
N PHE A 162 -28.07 -22.62 -9.40
CA PHE A 162 -26.63 -22.39 -9.49
C PHE A 162 -26.07 -22.88 -10.83
N GLY A 163 -24.90 -22.39 -11.21
CA GLY A 163 -24.11 -22.87 -12.34
C GLY A 163 -22.87 -23.61 -11.86
N TRP A 164 -22.31 -24.51 -12.66
CA TRP A 164 -21.01 -25.14 -12.37
C TRP A 164 -20.12 -25.18 -13.61
N ALA A 165 -18.81 -25.33 -13.38
CA ALA A 165 -17.78 -25.40 -14.40
C ALA A 165 -16.60 -26.27 -13.93
N LEU A 166 -16.02 -27.04 -14.84
CA LEU A 166 -14.89 -27.93 -14.59
C LEU A 166 -13.86 -27.89 -15.74
N SER A 167 -12.58 -27.84 -15.39
CA SER A 167 -11.45 -28.00 -16.31
C SER A 167 -10.51 -29.09 -15.84
N ALA A 168 -10.04 -29.93 -16.76
CA ALA A 168 -8.99 -30.92 -16.50
C ALA A 168 -7.56 -30.31 -16.52
N SER A 169 -7.44 -28.98 -16.68
CA SER A 169 -6.17 -28.25 -16.69
C SER A 169 -6.13 -27.23 -15.56
N ASN A 170 -4.99 -27.11 -14.87
CA ASN A 170 -4.78 -26.07 -13.88
C ASN A 170 -4.85 -24.66 -14.51
N PRO A 171 -5.19 -23.63 -13.72
CA PRO A 171 -4.88 -22.24 -14.03
C PRO A 171 -3.39 -22.04 -14.31
N THR A 172 -3.04 -20.99 -15.05
CA THR A 172 -1.65 -20.72 -15.51
C THR A 172 -0.61 -20.70 -14.39
N THR A 173 -1.05 -20.42 -13.17
CA THR A 173 -0.25 -20.32 -11.96
C THR A 173 -1.08 -20.98 -10.85
N PRO A 174 -0.77 -22.21 -10.40
CA PRO A 174 -1.63 -22.92 -9.44
C PRO A 174 -1.60 -22.34 -8.01
N SER A 175 -0.44 -21.88 -7.54
CA SER A 175 -0.21 -21.13 -6.28
C SER A 175 -0.83 -19.73 -6.25
N SER A 176 -1.71 -19.46 -7.20
CA SER A 176 -2.46 -18.23 -7.41
C SER A 176 -3.93 -18.59 -7.45
N ALA A 177 -4.78 -17.74 -6.90
CA ALA A 177 -6.23 -17.76 -7.05
C ALA A 177 -6.76 -16.57 -7.90
N SER A 178 -5.87 -15.76 -8.49
CA SER A 178 -6.13 -14.67 -9.44
C SER A 178 -5.64 -15.00 -10.86
N SER A 179 -4.95 -16.14 -11.00
CA SER A 179 -4.47 -16.73 -12.25
C SER A 179 -5.55 -16.77 -13.31
N LYS A 180 -5.15 -16.62 -14.57
CA LYS A 180 -6.00 -16.85 -15.72
C LYS A 180 -6.42 -18.33 -15.74
N MET A 181 -7.72 -18.56 -15.62
CA MET A 181 -8.30 -19.89 -15.66
C MET A 181 -8.45 -20.33 -17.13
N PRO A 182 -8.00 -21.54 -17.53
CA PRO A 182 -8.31 -22.09 -18.84
C PRO A 182 -9.80 -22.37 -18.95
N TYR A 183 -10.32 -22.44 -20.17
CA TYR A 183 -11.72 -22.78 -20.43
C TYR A 183 -12.11 -24.11 -19.77
N HIS A 184 -13.33 -24.16 -19.22
CA HIS A 184 -13.91 -25.31 -18.52
C HIS A 184 -14.41 -26.37 -19.53
N ALA A 185 -13.47 -26.94 -20.27
CA ALA A 185 -13.73 -27.91 -21.32
C ALA A 185 -14.13 -29.31 -20.80
N ALA A 186 -13.96 -29.58 -19.50
CA ALA A 186 -14.25 -30.89 -18.91
C ALA A 186 -15.70 -31.02 -18.42
N GLY A 187 -16.42 -29.91 -18.26
CA GLY A 187 -17.84 -29.91 -17.92
C GLY A 187 -18.33 -28.51 -17.54
N TYR A 188 -19.62 -28.23 -17.78
CA TYR A 188 -20.32 -27.07 -17.24
C TYR A 188 -21.83 -27.28 -17.37
N GLY A 189 -22.60 -26.60 -16.54
CA GLY A 189 -24.06 -26.69 -16.57
C GLY A 189 -24.70 -25.88 -15.45
N GLY A 190 -25.95 -26.20 -15.11
CA GLY A 190 -26.64 -25.63 -13.97
C GLY A 190 -27.48 -26.66 -13.22
N PHE A 191 -27.80 -26.35 -11.97
CA PHE A 191 -28.46 -27.24 -11.03
C PHE A 191 -29.25 -26.45 -9.99
N GLU A 192 -30.30 -27.05 -9.43
CA GLU A 192 -31.13 -26.42 -8.39
C GLU A 192 -30.85 -27.05 -7.01
N VAL A 193 -30.72 -26.20 -5.99
CA VAL A 193 -30.51 -26.60 -4.60
C VAL A 193 -31.70 -26.19 -3.74
N GLN A 194 -32.18 -27.12 -2.92
CA GLN A 194 -33.18 -26.83 -1.87
C GLN A 194 -32.49 -26.20 -0.65
N LEU A 195 -32.27 -24.88 -0.71
CA LEU A 195 -31.60 -24.09 0.34
C LEU A 195 -32.27 -24.21 1.72
N ALA A 196 -33.60 -24.43 1.77
CA ALA A 196 -34.31 -24.71 3.02
C ALA A 196 -33.75 -25.94 3.77
N ASN A 197 -33.25 -26.94 3.05
CA ASN A 197 -32.66 -28.16 3.62
C ASN A 197 -31.19 -27.98 4.02
N ALA A 198 -30.54 -26.88 3.60
CA ALA A 198 -29.15 -26.57 3.95
C ALA A 198 -29.02 -25.92 5.34
N LYS A 199 -30.13 -25.53 5.98
CA LYS A 199 -30.16 -24.80 7.25
C LYS A 199 -29.83 -25.69 8.45
N SER A 200 -29.01 -25.18 9.37
CA SER A 200 -28.58 -25.92 10.57
C SER A 200 -28.23 -25.01 11.74
N SER A 201 -28.75 -25.34 12.93
CA SER A 201 -28.34 -24.75 14.21
C SER A 201 -26.87 -25.00 14.57
N LYS A 202 -26.20 -25.98 13.95
CA LYS A 202 -24.75 -26.21 14.11
C LYS A 202 -23.88 -25.24 13.31
N TYR A 203 -24.46 -24.42 12.42
CA TYR A 203 -23.74 -23.59 11.47
C TYR A 203 -22.63 -22.75 12.10
N SER A 204 -22.90 -22.09 13.24
CA SER A 204 -21.90 -21.27 13.94
C SER A 204 -20.68 -22.07 14.41
N THR A 205 -20.87 -23.32 14.86
CA THR A 205 -19.80 -24.24 15.27
C THR A 205 -18.97 -24.72 14.08
N TRP A 206 -19.59 -24.85 12.91
CA TRP A 206 -18.87 -25.17 11.67
C TRP A 206 -18.12 -23.96 11.12
N ALA A 207 -18.74 -22.77 11.13
CA ALA A 207 -18.12 -21.52 10.68
C ALA A 207 -16.89 -21.17 11.53
N SER A 208 -16.89 -21.44 12.84
CA SER A 208 -15.72 -21.25 13.70
C SER A 208 -14.53 -22.17 13.40
N LYS A 209 -14.66 -23.15 12.48
CA LYS A 209 -13.53 -23.94 11.98
C LYS A 209 -12.78 -23.27 10.82
N ALA A 210 -13.28 -22.15 10.30
CA ALA A 210 -12.63 -21.43 9.22
C ALA A 210 -11.35 -20.74 9.70
N THR A 211 -10.26 -20.88 8.93
CA THR A 211 -8.95 -20.37 9.31
C THR A 211 -8.72 -18.95 8.79
N LYS A 212 -8.88 -17.98 9.70
CA LYS A 212 -8.36 -16.63 9.50
C LYS A 212 -6.84 -16.67 9.33
N LYS A 213 -6.28 -15.80 8.47
CA LYS A 213 -4.81 -15.65 8.38
C LYS A 213 -4.29 -15.02 9.68
N SER A 214 -3.31 -15.65 10.31
CA SER A 214 -2.64 -15.11 11.51
C SER A 214 -1.70 -13.97 11.10
N VAL A 215 -1.80 -12.84 11.81
CA VAL A 215 -1.04 -11.61 11.57
C VAL A 215 -0.26 -11.25 12.84
N LEU A 216 1.03 -10.95 12.67
CA LEU A 216 1.88 -10.39 13.72
C LEU A 216 2.36 -9.00 13.30
N LEU A 217 1.98 -7.97 14.05
CA LEU A 217 2.56 -6.64 13.96
C LEU A 217 3.80 -6.58 14.87
N ILE A 218 4.92 -6.10 14.34
CA ILE A 218 6.17 -5.91 15.06
C ILE A 218 6.50 -4.42 15.04
N GLU A 219 6.60 -3.81 16.22
CA GLU A 219 6.87 -2.40 16.43
C GLU A 219 8.09 -2.25 17.35
N ARG A 220 9.03 -1.38 16.98
CA ARG A 220 10.27 -1.15 17.74
C ARG A 220 10.06 -0.24 18.94
N GLY A 221 9.03 0.60 18.93
CA GLY A 221 8.70 1.52 20.01
C GLY A 221 7.65 1.01 21.00
N VAL A 222 7.23 1.91 21.88
CA VAL A 222 6.21 1.69 22.92
C VAL A 222 4.79 1.99 22.43
N ALA A 223 3.80 1.73 23.28
CA ALA A 223 2.45 2.26 23.14
C ALA A 223 2.41 3.76 23.54
N PRO A 224 1.79 4.66 22.75
CA PRO A 224 1.82 6.11 22.99
C PRO A 224 0.61 6.71 23.73
N THR A 225 -0.44 5.91 23.98
CA THR A 225 -1.72 6.37 24.53
C THR A 225 -2.01 5.70 25.87
N VAL A 226 -2.74 6.39 26.75
CA VAL A 226 -3.17 5.83 28.05
C VAL A 226 -4.04 4.58 27.84
N GLU A 227 -4.89 4.61 26.82
CA GLU A 227 -5.75 3.47 26.40
C GLU A 227 -4.94 2.20 26.10
N LEU A 228 -3.72 2.36 25.58
CA LEU A 228 -2.78 1.27 25.27
C LEU A 228 -1.70 1.06 26.35
N GLY A 229 -1.89 1.66 27.54
CA GLY A 229 -1.04 1.44 28.72
C GLY A 229 0.11 2.44 28.93
N ALA A 230 0.14 3.57 28.23
CA ALA A 230 1.08 4.65 28.53
C ALA A 230 0.79 5.27 29.91
N THR A 231 1.85 5.69 30.62
CA THR A 231 1.76 6.19 32.00
C THR A 231 2.10 7.67 32.15
N ASP A 232 2.50 8.34 31.07
CA ASP A 232 2.83 9.77 30.96
C ASP A 232 1.60 10.63 30.60
N SER A 233 0.49 10.40 31.31
CA SER A 233 -0.74 11.20 31.18
C SER A 233 -0.54 12.65 31.63
N LEU A 234 -1.31 13.59 31.07
CA LEU A 234 -1.29 15.00 31.48
C LEU A 234 -1.71 15.16 32.95
N SER A 235 -1.04 16.03 33.72
CA SER A 235 -1.30 16.18 35.17
C SER A 235 -2.70 16.67 35.51
N TRP A 236 -3.40 17.28 34.56
CA TRP A 236 -4.77 17.76 34.68
C TRP A 236 -5.80 16.86 33.99
N ASN A 237 -5.37 15.82 33.24
CA ASN A 237 -6.23 14.86 32.57
C ASN A 237 -5.53 13.49 32.43
N SER A 238 -5.88 12.57 33.34
CA SER A 238 -5.29 11.23 33.42
C SER A 238 -5.67 10.29 32.27
N SER A 239 -6.59 10.69 31.38
CA SER A 239 -7.08 9.82 30.29
C SER A 239 -6.31 9.99 28.98
N ILE A 240 -5.40 10.97 28.89
CA ILE A 240 -4.68 11.33 27.66
C ILE A 240 -3.21 11.68 27.94
N THR A 241 -2.32 11.40 27.00
CA THR A 241 -0.93 11.87 27.01
C THR A 241 -0.81 13.24 26.34
N ALA A 242 0.39 13.83 26.36
CA ALA A 242 0.67 15.05 25.61
C ALA A 242 0.54 14.88 24.08
N TYR A 243 0.66 13.65 23.57
CA TYR A 243 0.55 13.34 22.14
C TYR A 243 -0.90 13.31 21.65
N ASP A 244 -1.82 12.92 22.53
CA ASP A 244 -3.25 12.84 22.24
C ASP A 244 -3.92 14.21 22.06
N LEU A 245 -3.40 15.26 22.70
CA LEU A 245 -4.03 16.58 22.75
C LEU A 245 -3.72 17.42 21.50
N PRO A 246 -4.70 17.76 20.64
CA PRO A 246 -4.42 18.37 19.34
C PRO A 246 -3.64 19.69 19.42
N ALA A 247 -3.97 20.57 20.37
CA ALA A 247 -3.27 21.85 20.51
C ALA A 247 -1.77 21.72 20.83
N LEU A 248 -1.32 20.59 21.38
CA LEU A 248 0.10 20.34 21.61
C LEU A 248 0.84 19.89 20.35
N GLY A 249 0.16 19.41 19.29
CA GLY A 249 0.77 18.74 18.14
C GLY A 249 1.96 19.44 17.48
N THR A 250 1.98 20.77 17.42
CA THR A 250 3.14 21.55 16.92
C THR A 250 4.20 21.80 17.99
N TYR A 251 3.79 21.94 19.26
CA TYR A 251 4.71 22.13 20.40
C TYR A 251 5.56 20.88 20.63
N ILE A 252 4.96 19.68 20.57
CA ILE A 252 5.67 18.40 20.84
C ILE A 252 6.92 18.29 19.97
N GLN A 253 6.77 18.54 18.66
CA GLN A 253 7.85 18.53 17.65
C GLN A 253 9.04 19.44 17.96
N SER A 254 8.85 20.44 18.82
CA SER A 254 9.86 21.45 19.19
C SER A 254 10.30 21.36 20.66
N SER A 255 9.94 20.27 21.35
CA SER A 255 10.14 20.09 22.78
C SER A 255 10.75 18.72 23.09
N ASP A 256 11.32 18.57 24.28
CA ASP A 256 11.95 17.32 24.71
C ASP A 256 10.96 16.13 24.74
N TYR A 257 9.65 16.36 24.76
CA TYR A 257 8.63 15.32 24.61
C TYR A 257 8.86 14.46 23.36
N VAL A 258 9.15 15.04 22.19
CA VAL A 258 9.27 14.19 20.98
C VAL A 258 10.48 13.25 21.05
N SER A 259 11.53 13.64 21.79
CA SER A 259 12.82 12.94 21.80
C SER A 259 12.74 11.46 22.22
N GLN A 260 11.85 11.11 23.17
CA GLN A 260 11.67 9.72 23.62
C GLN A 260 11.04 8.81 22.55
N TYR A 261 10.35 9.38 21.56
CA TYR A 261 9.67 8.66 20.48
C TYR A 261 10.29 8.91 19.10
N LEU A 262 11.45 9.56 19.01
CA LEU A 262 12.19 9.67 17.74
C LEU A 262 13.10 8.45 17.52
N CYS A 263 13.29 8.11 16.25
CA CYS A 263 14.29 7.16 15.83
C CYS A 263 15.69 7.76 15.98
N ASP A 264 16.61 6.97 16.53
CA ASP A 264 18.01 7.30 16.82
C ASP A 264 18.98 6.92 15.70
N ASP A 265 18.51 6.14 14.73
CA ASP A 265 19.30 5.46 13.69
C ASP A 265 18.84 5.81 12.26
N THR A 266 18.15 6.95 12.09
CA THR A 266 17.60 7.43 10.81
C THR A 266 18.20 8.76 10.37
N ALA A 267 18.41 8.91 9.07
CA ALA A 267 19.04 10.11 8.48
C ALA A 267 18.22 11.42 8.59
N GLY A 268 16.93 11.31 8.89
CA GLY A 268 15.99 12.41 9.10
C GLY A 268 15.01 12.07 10.22
N MET A 269 14.12 13.00 10.57
CA MET A 269 13.18 12.79 11.68
C MET A 269 12.18 11.68 11.35
N ALA A 270 12.04 10.70 12.24
CA ALA A 270 11.08 9.62 12.14
C ALA A 270 10.55 9.22 13.53
N GLY A 271 9.27 8.86 13.62
CA GLY A 271 8.67 8.37 14.85
C GLY A 271 8.91 6.87 15.04
N CYS A 272 9.46 6.50 16.20
CA CYS A 272 9.75 5.13 16.64
C CYS A 272 8.87 4.78 17.85
N VAL A 273 7.57 4.72 17.60
CA VAL A 273 6.47 4.47 18.56
C VAL A 273 5.31 3.84 17.78
N LEU A 274 4.41 3.09 18.42
CA LEU A 274 3.27 2.48 17.71
C LEU A 274 2.43 3.55 16.98
N GLY A 275 2.30 3.43 15.66
CA GLY A 275 1.68 4.44 14.78
C GLY A 275 2.68 5.44 14.15
N GLY A 276 3.95 5.38 14.56
CA GLY A 276 5.08 6.11 14.00
C GLY A 276 4.86 7.61 13.90
N GLY A 277 5.09 8.15 12.71
CA GLY A 277 4.93 9.59 12.43
C GLY A 277 3.53 10.15 12.74
N THR A 278 2.46 9.33 12.72
CA THR A 278 1.09 9.82 12.97
C THR A 278 0.86 10.27 14.42
N ILE A 279 1.69 9.81 15.36
CA ILE A 279 1.65 10.19 16.78
C ILE A 279 2.42 11.48 17.07
N VAL A 280 3.54 11.70 16.37
CA VAL A 280 4.48 12.80 16.65
C VAL A 280 4.35 13.99 15.70
N ASN A 281 3.54 13.89 14.64
CA ASN A 281 3.36 14.98 13.67
C ASN A 281 2.37 16.08 14.14
N ALA A 282 2.32 17.19 13.40
CA ALA A 282 1.36 18.29 13.60
C ALA A 282 -0.07 18.01 13.09
N MET A 283 -0.43 16.74 12.83
CA MET A 283 -1.74 16.24 12.39
C MET A 283 -2.30 16.75 11.05
N SER A 284 -1.59 17.54 10.24
CA SER A 284 -2.14 18.03 8.95
C SER A 284 -2.66 16.88 8.06
N PHE A 285 -3.97 16.79 7.86
CA PHE A 285 -4.64 15.69 7.16
C PHE A 285 -5.21 16.18 5.82
N ILE A 286 -4.31 16.33 4.86
CA ILE A 286 -4.65 16.90 3.54
C ILE A 286 -5.10 15.78 2.62
N TYR A 287 -6.35 15.81 2.19
CA TYR A 287 -6.84 14.92 1.14
C TYR A 287 -6.04 15.24 -0.15
N PRO A 288 -5.37 14.25 -0.78
CA PRO A 288 -4.62 14.49 -2.00
C PRO A 288 -5.54 14.90 -3.13
N GLN A 289 -5.01 15.68 -4.07
CA GLN A 289 -5.71 15.89 -5.35
C GLN A 289 -5.56 14.65 -6.23
N GLU A 290 -6.49 14.42 -7.15
CA GLU A 290 -6.46 13.27 -8.06
C GLU A 290 -5.15 13.22 -8.86
N ALA A 291 -4.61 14.38 -9.21
CA ALA A 291 -3.31 14.55 -9.87
C ALA A 291 -2.12 13.96 -9.10
N ASP A 292 -2.17 13.89 -7.75
CA ASP A 292 -1.09 13.30 -6.93
C ASP A 292 -0.94 11.79 -7.18
N PHE A 293 -2.02 11.13 -7.63
CA PHE A 293 -2.00 9.76 -8.16
C PHE A 293 -1.90 9.74 -9.70
N ASP A 294 -2.55 10.66 -10.39
CA ASP A 294 -2.65 10.61 -11.85
C ASP A 294 -1.37 10.99 -12.61
N ASP A 295 -0.41 11.69 -12.00
CA ASP A 295 0.91 11.98 -12.60
C ASP A 295 1.86 10.76 -12.55
N LYS A 296 2.71 10.65 -11.51
CA LYS A 296 3.85 9.72 -11.52
C LYS A 296 3.57 8.28 -11.08
N TRP A 297 2.38 7.97 -10.55
CA TRP A 297 2.04 6.58 -10.22
C TRP A 297 1.81 5.73 -11.47
N PRO A 298 2.16 4.43 -11.46
CA PRO A 298 1.94 3.56 -12.60
C PRO A 298 0.45 3.33 -12.89
N THR A 299 0.14 2.91 -14.12
CA THR A 299 -1.21 2.43 -14.49
C THR A 299 -1.67 1.33 -13.53
N GLY A 300 -2.90 1.43 -13.03
CA GLY A 300 -3.39 0.57 -11.96
C GLY A 300 -3.19 1.15 -10.56
N TRP A 301 -2.55 2.33 -10.44
CA TRP A 301 -2.45 3.14 -9.20
C TRP A 301 -2.86 4.60 -9.44
N LYS A 302 -3.57 4.86 -10.54
CA LYS A 302 -4.17 6.17 -10.84
C LYS A 302 -5.34 6.43 -9.90
N TRP A 303 -5.82 7.67 -9.77
CA TRP A 303 -6.85 8.02 -8.79
C TRP A 303 -8.08 7.11 -8.87
N LYS A 304 -8.57 6.86 -10.08
CA LYS A 304 -9.68 5.91 -10.35
C LYS A 304 -9.47 4.50 -9.77
N ASP A 305 -8.21 4.05 -9.67
CA ASP A 305 -7.81 2.71 -9.22
C ASP A 305 -7.67 2.64 -7.68
N VAL A 306 -7.49 3.80 -7.02
CA VAL A 306 -7.35 3.93 -5.55
C VAL A 306 -8.53 4.64 -4.88
N LYS A 307 -9.49 5.19 -5.64
CA LYS A 307 -10.65 5.93 -5.11
C LYS A 307 -11.42 5.16 -4.04
N ALA A 308 -11.67 3.87 -4.26
CA ALA A 308 -12.35 3.01 -3.27
C ALA A 308 -11.52 2.79 -1.99
N ALA A 309 -10.18 2.82 -2.09
CA ALA A 309 -9.30 2.79 -0.92
C ALA A 309 -9.34 4.12 -0.14
N ALA A 310 -9.44 5.25 -0.86
CA ALA A 310 -9.64 6.55 -0.23
C ALA A 310 -11.01 6.66 0.46
N GLU A 311 -12.08 6.17 -0.16
CA GLU A 311 -13.41 6.13 0.44
C GLU A 311 -13.44 5.29 1.73
N ARG A 312 -12.76 4.14 1.76
CA ARG A 312 -12.60 3.34 3.00
C ARG A 312 -11.80 4.07 4.07
N LEU A 313 -10.70 4.74 3.70
CA LEU A 313 -9.93 5.56 4.64
C LEU A 313 -10.82 6.66 5.25
N TYR A 314 -11.49 7.46 4.42
CA TYR A 314 -12.28 8.59 4.88
C TYR A 314 -13.51 8.17 5.71
N ALA A 315 -14.04 6.96 5.47
CA ALA A 315 -15.09 6.38 6.31
C ALA A 315 -14.60 5.95 7.71
N ARG A 316 -13.33 5.53 7.84
CA ARG A 316 -12.71 5.13 9.13
C ARG A 316 -12.09 6.30 9.88
N ASN A 317 -11.46 7.20 9.14
CA ASN A 317 -10.78 8.40 9.63
C ASN A 317 -11.01 9.55 8.65
N PRO A 318 -12.07 10.35 8.83
CA PRO A 318 -12.31 11.53 7.99
C PRO A 318 -11.36 12.69 8.32
N GLY A 319 -10.70 12.70 9.48
CA GLY A 319 -10.14 13.93 10.03
C GLY A 319 -11.20 15.03 10.23
N SER A 320 -10.78 16.29 10.35
CA SER A 320 -11.70 17.42 10.54
C SER A 320 -11.10 18.79 10.20
N THR A 321 -11.90 19.65 9.55
CA THR A 321 -11.67 21.12 9.46
C THR A 321 -12.38 21.91 10.57
N LEU A 322 -13.11 21.24 11.48
CA LEU A 322 -13.88 21.82 12.58
C LEU A 322 -14.04 20.81 13.75
N PRO A 323 -12.97 20.52 14.52
CA PRO A 323 -12.98 19.46 15.53
C PRO A 323 -13.69 19.81 16.85
N SER A 324 -14.10 21.06 17.05
CA SER A 324 -14.82 21.51 18.26
C SER A 324 -16.30 21.14 18.17
N ALA A 325 -16.82 20.38 19.13
CA ALA A 325 -18.20 19.87 19.12
C ALA A 325 -19.27 20.97 19.13
N ASP A 326 -18.96 22.15 19.66
CA ASP A 326 -19.82 23.33 19.65
C ASP A 326 -19.96 24.03 18.28
N GLY A 327 -19.30 23.52 17.24
CA GLY A 327 -19.33 24.04 15.88
C GLY A 327 -18.57 25.36 15.68
N LYS A 328 -17.73 25.79 16.65
CA LYS A 328 -16.96 27.03 16.56
C LYS A 328 -15.49 26.77 16.26
N ARG A 329 -14.84 27.76 15.65
CA ARG A 329 -13.38 27.81 15.51
C ARG A 329 -12.81 28.80 16.51
N TYR A 330 -11.74 28.40 17.17
CA TYR A 330 -11.05 29.16 18.21
C TYR A 330 -9.74 29.76 17.69
N ASP A 331 -9.24 30.81 18.35
CA ASP A 331 -7.97 31.49 18.02
C ASP A 331 -7.92 32.01 16.55
N GLN A 332 -8.98 32.73 16.15
CA GLN A 332 -9.25 33.06 14.73
C GLN A 332 -8.60 34.36 14.23
N GLY A 333 -7.92 35.13 15.08
CA GLY A 333 -7.39 36.45 14.70
C GLY A 333 -6.41 36.39 13.52
N MET A 334 -5.47 35.43 13.54
CA MET A 334 -4.52 35.21 12.45
C MET A 334 -5.22 34.79 11.15
N TYR A 335 -6.24 33.92 11.24
CA TYR A 335 -7.03 33.52 10.08
C TYR A 335 -7.73 34.74 9.47
N THR A 336 -8.39 35.58 10.28
CA THR A 336 -9.08 36.79 9.80
C THR A 336 -8.15 37.74 9.05
N VAL A 337 -6.94 37.98 9.57
CA VAL A 337 -5.94 38.86 8.94
C VAL A 337 -5.42 38.25 7.63
N LEU A 338 -4.98 36.99 7.66
CA LEU A 338 -4.32 36.37 6.50
C LEU A 338 -5.31 36.02 5.37
N SER A 339 -6.50 35.51 5.69
CA SER A 339 -7.55 35.26 4.70
C SER A 339 -8.03 36.55 4.01
N SER A 340 -8.13 37.66 4.75
CA SER A 340 -8.47 38.97 4.18
C SER A 340 -7.42 39.46 3.19
N PHE A 341 -6.13 39.27 3.50
CA PHE A 341 -5.03 39.57 2.57
C PHE A 341 -5.10 38.70 1.31
N LEU A 342 -5.18 37.38 1.46
CA LEU A 342 -5.24 36.46 0.31
C LEU A 342 -6.49 36.72 -0.56
N LYS A 343 -7.64 36.98 0.05
CA LYS A 343 -8.86 37.41 -0.65
C LYS A 343 -8.67 38.72 -1.41
N GLY A 344 -7.92 39.67 -0.85
CA GLY A 344 -7.56 40.93 -1.51
C GLY A 344 -6.69 40.73 -2.76
N LEU A 345 -5.87 39.69 -2.78
CA LEU A 345 -5.11 39.23 -3.96
C LEU A 345 -5.95 38.37 -4.93
N GLY A 346 -7.25 38.20 -4.69
CA GLY A 346 -8.15 37.40 -5.53
C GLY A 346 -8.12 35.90 -5.26
N TRP A 347 -7.50 35.42 -4.18
CA TRP A 347 -7.48 34.00 -3.83
C TRP A 347 -8.86 33.52 -3.35
N LYS A 348 -9.21 32.28 -3.69
CA LYS A 348 -10.49 31.65 -3.36
C LYS A 348 -10.42 30.94 -2.00
N SER A 349 -11.42 31.15 -1.15
CA SER A 349 -11.63 30.30 0.02
C SER A 349 -12.26 28.98 -0.42
N VAL A 350 -11.73 27.86 0.05
CA VAL A 350 -12.25 26.50 -0.17
C VAL A 350 -12.37 25.77 1.17
N ASP A 351 -13.14 24.70 1.22
CA ASP A 351 -12.88 23.62 2.19
C ASP A 351 -11.94 22.62 1.50
N SER A 352 -10.77 22.37 2.11
CA SER A 352 -9.72 21.54 1.50
C SER A 352 -10.04 20.03 1.49
N GLN A 353 -11.04 19.56 2.24
CA GLN A 353 -11.51 18.17 2.23
C GLN A 353 -12.66 17.97 1.24
N GLU A 354 -13.60 18.92 1.15
CA GLU A 354 -14.68 18.88 0.14
C GLU A 354 -14.18 19.18 -1.28
N GLN A 355 -13.12 19.99 -1.41
CA GLN A 355 -12.58 20.45 -2.70
C GLN A 355 -11.08 20.09 -2.82
N PRO A 356 -10.70 18.80 -2.76
CA PRO A 356 -9.29 18.38 -2.72
C PRO A 356 -8.53 18.72 -4.01
N ASN A 357 -9.20 18.81 -5.16
CA ASN A 357 -8.60 19.19 -6.44
C ASN A 357 -8.35 20.71 -6.59
N GLU A 358 -8.90 21.54 -5.71
CA GLU A 358 -8.63 22.98 -5.72
C GLU A 358 -7.32 23.26 -4.97
N LYS A 359 -6.26 23.57 -5.74
CA LYS A 359 -4.88 23.77 -5.22
C LYS A 359 -4.11 24.94 -5.88
N HIS A 360 -4.78 25.80 -6.65
CA HIS A 360 -4.16 27.00 -7.26
C HIS A 360 -4.82 28.30 -6.78
N MET A 361 -4.04 29.19 -6.16
CA MET A 361 -4.53 30.44 -5.53
C MET A 361 -5.73 30.23 -4.59
N VAL A 362 -5.62 29.24 -3.68
CA VAL A 362 -6.67 28.92 -2.70
C VAL A 362 -6.17 28.97 -1.26
N TYR A 363 -7.07 29.26 -0.33
CA TYR A 363 -6.85 29.08 1.11
C TYR A 363 -8.03 28.36 1.77
N SER A 364 -7.74 27.69 2.88
CA SER A 364 -8.70 26.91 3.66
C SER A 364 -8.45 27.10 5.15
N TYR A 365 -9.46 26.77 5.96
CA TYR A 365 -9.18 26.33 7.33
C TYR A 365 -8.28 25.09 7.30
N PRO A 366 -7.41 24.88 8.30
CA PRO A 366 -6.58 23.68 8.34
C PRO A 366 -7.45 22.42 8.47
N SER A 367 -6.99 21.33 7.86
CA SER A 367 -7.54 19.99 8.09
C SER A 367 -6.61 19.20 9.02
N TRP A 368 -7.15 18.57 10.05
CA TRP A 368 -6.38 17.79 11.04
C TRP A 368 -6.86 16.34 11.16
N ASP A 369 -5.93 15.45 11.48
CA ASP A 369 -6.15 14.05 11.84
C ASP A 369 -6.64 13.97 13.30
N VAL A 370 -7.86 14.48 13.50
CA VAL A 370 -8.50 14.66 14.81
C VAL A 370 -9.91 14.08 14.75
N GLY A 371 -10.24 13.27 15.75
CA GLY A 371 -11.57 12.70 15.98
C GLY A 371 -11.90 12.77 17.46
N ASN A 372 -13.16 13.05 17.80
CA ASN A 372 -13.63 13.15 19.20
C ASN A 372 -12.80 14.11 20.08
N GLY A 373 -12.26 15.19 19.49
CA GLY A 373 -11.45 16.19 20.19
C GLY A 373 -10.00 15.80 20.49
N ILE A 374 -9.55 14.60 20.09
CA ILE A 374 -8.19 14.08 20.27
C ILE A 374 -7.54 13.70 18.93
N ARG A 375 -6.22 13.52 18.93
CA ARG A 375 -5.49 12.94 17.79
C ARG A 375 -6.07 11.57 17.43
N ALA A 376 -6.43 11.40 16.16
CA ALA A 376 -6.95 10.15 15.61
C ALA A 376 -5.83 9.26 15.06
N GLY A 377 -5.65 9.20 13.73
CA GLY A 377 -4.69 8.32 13.06
C GLY A 377 -5.01 6.82 13.15
N PRO A 378 -4.17 5.95 12.55
CA PRO A 378 -4.42 4.51 12.46
C PRO A 378 -4.53 3.79 13.81
N VAL A 379 -3.87 4.31 14.85
CA VAL A 379 -3.92 3.74 16.22
C VAL A 379 -5.35 3.82 16.81
N ARG A 380 -6.19 4.78 16.40
CA ARG A 380 -7.58 4.92 16.87
C ARG A 380 -8.66 4.59 15.82
N SER A 381 -8.27 4.31 14.57
CA SER A 381 -9.21 4.06 13.47
C SER A 381 -9.05 2.68 12.80
N TYR A 382 -7.88 2.06 12.91
CA TYR A 382 -7.58 0.75 12.31
C TYR A 382 -7.25 -0.31 13.37
N LEU A 383 -6.41 0.00 14.37
CA LEU A 383 -6.04 -0.97 15.42
C LEU A 383 -7.25 -1.52 16.21
N PRO A 384 -8.27 -0.71 16.61
CA PRO A 384 -9.43 -1.22 17.33
C PRO A 384 -10.34 -2.17 16.53
N LEU A 385 -10.11 -2.31 15.22
CA LEU A 385 -10.82 -3.27 14.38
C LEU A 385 -10.27 -4.70 14.51
N VAL A 386 -9.07 -4.85 15.08
CA VAL A 386 -8.31 -6.12 15.09
C VAL A 386 -7.63 -6.44 16.43
N GLU A 387 -7.53 -5.51 17.38
CA GLU A 387 -6.75 -5.73 18.61
C GLU A 387 -7.28 -6.87 19.50
N ASP A 388 -8.61 -7.07 19.54
CA ASP A 388 -9.27 -8.19 20.22
C ASP A 388 -9.35 -9.48 19.36
N ALA A 389 -8.81 -9.49 18.13
CA ALA A 389 -8.92 -10.64 17.25
C ALA A 389 -7.93 -11.75 17.62
N ASP A 390 -8.44 -12.97 17.79
CA ASP A 390 -7.68 -14.19 18.13
C ASP A 390 -6.53 -14.52 17.16
N ASN A 391 -6.64 -14.07 15.91
CA ASN A 391 -5.63 -14.24 14.86
C ASN A 391 -4.67 -13.04 14.72
N PHE A 392 -4.80 -11.97 15.50
CA PHE A 392 -3.92 -10.82 15.51
C PHE A 392 -3.03 -10.80 16.77
N HIS A 393 -1.75 -10.53 16.58
CA HIS A 393 -0.79 -10.37 17.66
C HIS A 393 0.06 -9.12 17.42
N MET A 394 0.49 -8.46 18.48
CA MET A 394 1.35 -7.28 18.42
C MET A 394 2.55 -7.45 19.36
N SER A 395 3.75 -7.16 18.88
CA SER A 395 4.99 -7.20 19.63
C SER A 395 5.62 -5.81 19.62
N LEU A 396 5.45 -5.09 20.74
CA LEU A 396 6.06 -3.77 20.97
C LEU A 396 7.51 -3.92 21.46
N ASN A 397 8.27 -2.83 21.48
CA ASN A 397 9.67 -2.81 21.91
C ASN A 397 10.56 -3.87 21.21
N THR A 398 10.26 -4.16 19.94
CA THR A 398 10.85 -5.26 19.18
C THR A 398 11.33 -4.75 17.82
N LYS A 399 12.64 -4.57 17.66
CA LYS A 399 13.25 -3.94 16.48
C LYS A 399 13.59 -4.98 15.43
N VAL A 400 12.96 -4.91 14.26
CA VAL A 400 13.37 -5.71 13.09
C VAL A 400 14.77 -5.28 12.63
N ARG A 401 15.72 -6.22 12.63
CA ARG A 401 17.10 -6.01 12.15
C ARG A 401 17.20 -6.28 10.65
N ARG A 402 16.60 -7.38 10.19
CA ARG A 402 16.56 -7.84 8.79
C ARG A 402 15.46 -8.87 8.56
N VAL A 403 15.19 -9.21 7.30
CA VAL A 403 14.49 -10.44 6.94
C VAL A 403 15.48 -11.58 6.69
N VAL A 404 15.14 -12.78 7.14
CA VAL A 404 15.92 -14.01 6.94
C VAL A 404 15.38 -14.73 5.71
N ARG A 405 16.26 -15.05 4.75
CA ARG A 405 15.86 -15.60 3.44
C ARG A 405 16.79 -16.68 2.91
N ARG A 406 16.29 -17.44 1.94
CA ARG A 406 17.05 -18.35 1.06
C ARG A 406 16.68 -18.01 -0.38
N GLY A 407 17.63 -17.52 -1.17
CA GLY A 407 17.32 -16.90 -2.46
C GLY A 407 16.28 -15.79 -2.31
N GLY A 408 15.22 -15.84 -3.13
CA GLY A 408 14.10 -14.90 -3.09
C GLY A 408 13.02 -15.19 -2.03
N ARG A 409 13.11 -16.31 -1.29
CA ARG A 409 12.09 -16.72 -0.31
C ARG A 409 12.45 -16.27 1.09
N ILE A 410 11.61 -15.43 1.70
CA ILE A 410 11.71 -15.04 3.11
C ILE A 410 11.18 -16.19 3.98
N THR A 411 12.00 -16.62 4.92
CA THR A 411 11.73 -17.73 5.86
C THR A 411 11.55 -17.25 7.29
N GLY A 412 11.97 -16.03 7.63
CA GLY A 412 11.86 -15.48 8.97
C GLY A 412 12.12 -13.97 9.02
N VAL A 413 11.89 -13.37 10.17
CA VAL A 413 12.28 -11.99 10.49
C VAL A 413 13.21 -12.04 11.70
N GLU A 414 14.39 -11.44 11.58
CA GLU A 414 15.33 -11.33 12.70
C GLU A 414 15.02 -10.06 13.49
N VAL A 415 14.77 -10.21 14.78
CA VAL A 415 14.37 -9.14 15.68
C VAL A 415 15.33 -9.01 16.85
N GLU A 416 15.44 -7.80 17.37
CA GLU A 416 16.07 -7.46 18.64
C GLU A 416 14.96 -7.12 19.63
N THR A 417 14.87 -7.86 20.73
CA THR A 417 13.89 -7.61 21.79
C THR A 417 14.37 -6.50 22.73
N SER A 418 13.47 -5.97 23.57
CA SER A 418 13.81 -5.00 24.63
C SER A 418 14.89 -5.46 25.62
N SER A 419 15.19 -6.76 25.68
CA SER A 419 16.30 -7.32 26.47
C SER A 419 17.67 -7.25 25.79
N GLY A 420 17.72 -6.82 24.52
CA GLY A 420 18.89 -6.95 23.65
C GLY A 420 19.08 -8.35 23.05
N SER A 421 18.18 -9.32 23.36
CA SER A 421 18.24 -10.66 22.79
C SER A 421 17.82 -10.63 21.31
N VAL A 422 18.61 -11.27 20.45
CA VAL A 422 18.33 -11.43 19.02
C VAL A 422 17.65 -12.77 18.75
N GLU A 423 16.49 -12.72 18.11
CA GLU A 423 15.63 -13.89 17.84
C GLU A 423 15.20 -13.93 16.37
N ILE A 424 14.79 -15.11 15.88
CA ILE A 424 14.22 -15.26 14.53
C ILE A 424 12.78 -15.75 14.64
N ILE A 425 11.85 -14.90 14.24
CA ILE A 425 10.44 -15.24 14.11
C ILE A 425 10.24 -15.88 12.75
N ASN A 426 9.99 -17.19 12.72
CA ASN A 426 9.83 -17.94 11.46
C ASN A 426 8.49 -17.63 10.78
N VAL A 427 8.54 -17.38 9.47
CA VAL A 427 7.36 -17.22 8.62
C VAL A 427 6.78 -18.60 8.34
N ARG A 428 5.46 -18.77 8.54
CA ARG A 428 4.76 -20.04 8.22
C ARG A 428 4.89 -20.40 6.73
N ALA A 429 4.70 -21.66 6.38
CA ALA A 429 4.54 -22.07 4.97
C ALA A 429 3.42 -21.23 4.31
N GLY A 430 3.65 -20.76 3.09
CA GLY A 430 2.76 -19.80 2.39
C GLY A 430 2.68 -18.38 2.99
N GLY A 431 3.35 -18.11 4.12
CA GLY A 431 3.32 -16.82 4.80
C GLY A 431 4.06 -15.70 4.04
N LYS A 432 3.70 -14.46 4.36
CA LYS A 432 4.20 -13.23 3.74
C LYS A 432 4.84 -12.33 4.80
N VAL A 433 5.78 -11.49 4.36
CA VAL A 433 6.33 -10.40 5.19
C VAL A 433 6.01 -9.08 4.51
N VAL A 434 5.45 -8.14 5.27
CA VAL A 434 5.19 -6.77 4.82
C VAL A 434 6.08 -5.84 5.64
N LEU A 435 6.96 -5.09 4.99
CA LEU A 435 7.72 -4.02 5.60
C LEU A 435 6.88 -2.74 5.58
N ALA A 436 6.63 -2.17 6.75
CA ALA A 436 5.95 -0.89 6.93
C ALA A 436 6.76 0.02 7.86
N ALA A 437 8.09 -0.06 7.78
CA ALA A 437 9.01 0.63 8.70
C ALA A 437 9.29 2.09 8.31
N GLY A 438 8.73 2.55 7.18
CA GLY A 438 8.85 3.92 6.69
C GLY A 438 10.10 4.17 5.86
N SER A 439 10.06 5.25 5.07
CA SER A 439 11.05 5.63 4.06
C SER A 439 12.51 5.70 4.56
N MET A 440 12.71 5.89 5.87
CA MET A 440 14.02 5.98 6.51
C MET A 440 14.54 4.66 7.12
N SER A 441 13.68 3.68 7.40
CA SER A 441 14.07 2.40 8.03
C SER A 441 13.86 1.18 7.14
N THR A 442 12.88 1.19 6.24
CA THR A 442 12.67 0.11 5.25
C THR A 442 13.92 -0.14 4.39
N PRO A 443 14.62 0.89 3.85
CA PRO A 443 15.90 0.70 3.15
C PRO A 443 16.96 -0.03 3.97
N ARG A 444 17.13 0.33 5.26
CA ARG A 444 18.05 -0.35 6.18
C ARG A 444 17.73 -1.84 6.32
N ILE A 445 16.46 -2.19 6.52
CA ILE A 445 16.04 -3.60 6.63
C ILE A 445 16.38 -4.36 5.34
N LEU A 446 16.22 -3.75 4.17
CA LEU A 446 16.58 -4.33 2.88
C LEU A 446 18.10 -4.50 2.72
N PHE A 447 18.92 -3.48 3.00
CA PHE A 447 20.38 -3.55 2.96
C PHE A 447 20.91 -4.66 3.88
N ASN A 448 20.39 -4.71 5.11
CA ASN A 448 20.69 -5.74 6.11
C ASN A 448 20.27 -7.16 5.68
N SER A 449 19.37 -7.26 4.70
CA SER A 449 18.90 -8.51 4.09
C SER A 449 19.61 -8.84 2.77
N GLY A 450 20.65 -8.09 2.38
CA GLY A 450 21.33 -8.23 1.10
C GLY A 450 20.44 -7.90 -0.10
N ILE A 451 19.61 -6.86 0.02
CA ILE A 451 18.73 -6.33 -1.03
C ILE A 451 18.98 -4.83 -1.15
N GLY A 452 19.37 -4.35 -2.34
CA GLY A 452 19.76 -2.95 -2.56
C GLY A 452 21.09 -2.82 -3.32
N PRO A 453 21.68 -1.61 -3.40
CA PRO A 453 22.94 -1.40 -4.09
C PRO A 453 24.08 -2.15 -3.41
N SER A 454 24.94 -2.78 -4.20
CA SER A 454 26.00 -3.66 -3.70
C SER A 454 26.97 -2.98 -2.72
N GLU A 455 27.23 -1.67 -2.83
CA GLU A 455 28.08 -0.96 -1.88
C GLU A 455 27.40 -0.80 -0.49
N GLN A 456 26.09 -0.53 -0.44
CA GLN A 456 25.35 -0.46 0.83
C GLN A 456 25.38 -1.80 1.57
N ILE A 457 25.25 -2.92 0.84
CA ILE A 457 25.34 -4.26 1.41
C ILE A 457 26.75 -4.56 1.93
N LYS A 458 27.81 -4.10 1.25
CA LYS A 458 29.20 -4.19 1.75
C LYS A 458 29.44 -3.34 3.00
N THR A 459 28.84 -2.15 3.08
CA THR A 459 28.89 -1.32 4.29
C THR A 459 28.27 -2.03 5.49
N VAL A 460 27.13 -2.71 5.31
CA VAL A 460 26.57 -3.59 6.36
C VAL A 460 27.54 -4.73 6.70
N GLN A 461 28.05 -5.44 5.69
CA GLN A 461 28.90 -6.63 5.87
C GLN A 461 30.22 -6.33 6.60
N SER A 462 30.75 -5.11 6.44
CA SER A 462 31.99 -4.64 7.08
C SER A 462 31.75 -3.77 8.33
N GLY A 463 30.48 -3.50 8.66
CA GLY A 463 30.08 -2.64 9.76
C GLY A 463 30.09 -3.32 11.14
N SER A 464 29.76 -2.54 12.17
CA SER A 464 29.69 -2.96 13.57
C SER A 464 28.33 -3.52 14.00
N THR A 465 27.33 -3.56 13.09
CA THR A 465 25.96 -4.01 13.39
C THR A 465 25.85 -5.47 13.84
N GLY A 466 26.85 -6.31 13.54
CA GLY A 466 26.79 -7.75 13.79
C GLY A 466 25.74 -8.48 12.94
N ILE A 467 25.35 -7.91 11.80
CA ILE A 467 24.37 -8.51 10.89
C ILE A 467 25.08 -9.43 9.88
N THR A 468 24.63 -10.68 9.82
CA THR A 468 25.08 -11.63 8.79
C THR A 468 24.23 -11.48 7.53
N VAL A 469 24.71 -10.68 6.57
CA VAL A 469 24.09 -10.60 5.24
C VAL A 469 24.21 -11.94 4.48
N PRO A 470 23.30 -12.25 3.55
CA PRO A 470 23.43 -13.42 2.68
C PRO A 470 24.74 -13.41 1.85
N PRO A 471 25.20 -14.56 1.33
CA PRO A 471 26.34 -14.62 0.41
C PRO A 471 26.13 -13.70 -0.81
N SER A 472 27.20 -13.14 -1.37
CA SER A 472 27.10 -12.20 -2.49
C SER A 472 26.44 -12.77 -3.75
N ALA A 473 26.52 -14.08 -3.97
CA ALA A 473 25.80 -14.77 -5.04
C ALA A 473 24.26 -14.78 -4.85
N GLU A 474 23.76 -14.47 -3.66
CA GLU A 474 22.32 -14.33 -3.36
C GLU A 474 21.88 -12.87 -3.18
N TRP A 475 22.75 -11.87 -3.39
CA TRP A 475 22.35 -10.46 -3.30
C TRP A 475 21.36 -10.09 -4.40
N ILE A 476 20.34 -9.31 -4.04
CA ILE A 476 19.34 -8.80 -4.98
C ILE A 476 19.64 -7.32 -5.20
N ASN A 477 20.35 -7.01 -6.28
CA ASN A 477 20.72 -5.63 -6.60
C ASN A 477 19.48 -4.87 -7.08
N LEU A 478 19.05 -3.88 -6.30
CA LEU A 478 17.90 -3.00 -6.55
C LEU A 478 18.28 -1.55 -6.21
N PRO A 479 17.61 -0.54 -6.78
CA PRO A 479 17.82 0.88 -6.47
C PRO A 479 17.17 1.28 -5.13
N VAL A 480 17.44 0.50 -4.07
CA VAL A 480 16.99 0.81 -2.71
C VAL A 480 17.77 2.01 -2.19
N GLY A 481 17.08 3.02 -1.69
CA GLY A 481 17.65 4.30 -1.25
C GLY A 481 17.61 5.40 -2.31
N GLU A 482 17.57 5.04 -3.60
CA GLU A 482 17.43 5.97 -4.71
C GLU A 482 16.07 6.68 -4.71
N ASN A 483 15.95 7.79 -5.45
CA ASN A 483 14.72 8.59 -5.53
C ASN A 483 14.17 9.02 -4.15
N LEU A 484 15.04 9.22 -3.15
CA LEU A 484 14.67 9.88 -1.90
C LEU A 484 14.10 11.26 -2.25
N ARG A 485 12.89 11.55 -1.77
CA ARG A 485 12.22 12.83 -1.93
C ARG A 485 11.67 13.30 -0.59
N ASP A 486 11.70 14.60 -0.37
CA ASP A 486 11.03 15.29 0.75
C ASP A 486 10.70 16.72 0.31
N HIS A 487 9.71 17.32 0.96
CA HIS A 487 9.35 18.71 0.78
C HIS A 487 10.42 19.63 1.37
N PRO A 488 11.20 20.40 0.59
CA PRO A 488 12.06 21.42 1.17
C PRO A 488 11.19 22.48 1.84
N MET A 489 11.41 22.69 3.14
CA MET A 489 10.62 23.59 3.98
C MET A 489 11.37 24.89 4.24
N PHE A 490 10.64 26.00 4.16
CA PHE A 490 11.13 27.36 4.43
C PHE A 490 10.21 28.07 5.41
N THR A 491 10.76 28.80 6.37
CA THR A 491 9.97 29.58 7.33
C THR A 491 10.01 31.06 7.00
N VAL A 492 8.83 31.67 6.84
CA VAL A 492 8.66 33.11 6.66
C VAL A 492 7.81 33.65 7.82
N THR A 493 8.41 34.53 8.62
CA THR A 493 7.75 35.17 9.77
C THR A 493 7.43 36.62 9.44
N VAL A 494 6.20 37.05 9.74
CA VAL A 494 5.64 38.35 9.33
C VAL A 494 4.98 39.02 10.52
N ASN A 495 5.48 40.22 10.86
CA ASN A 495 4.80 41.13 11.77
C ASN A 495 3.59 41.74 11.06
N THR A 496 2.49 41.93 11.79
CA THR A 496 1.31 42.63 11.29
C THR A 496 0.99 43.84 12.16
N ASN A 497 0.28 44.83 11.60
CA ASN A 497 -0.28 45.93 12.40
C ASN A 497 -1.58 45.53 13.15
N SER A 498 -1.90 44.23 13.21
CA SER A 498 -3.16 43.73 13.76
C SER A 498 -2.99 43.19 15.17
N ASN A 499 -3.89 43.57 16.08
CA ASN A 499 -3.85 43.16 17.48
C ASN A 499 -4.63 41.85 17.70
N PHE A 500 -4.05 40.71 17.26
CA PHE A 500 -4.54 39.38 17.63
C PHE A 500 -3.58 38.71 18.62
N THR A 501 -4.15 37.97 19.58
CA THR A 501 -3.39 37.18 20.56
C THR A 501 -3.03 35.80 20.03
N HIS A 502 -1.89 35.26 20.40
CA HIS A 502 -1.49 33.86 20.19
C HIS A 502 -1.97 32.99 21.36
N PHE A 503 -2.61 31.85 21.07
CA PHE A 503 -2.84 30.84 22.10
C PHE A 503 -1.54 30.09 22.42
N ASN A 504 -0.94 30.36 23.59
CA ASN A 504 0.25 29.66 24.06
C ASN A 504 -0.03 28.17 24.32
N THR A 505 0.25 27.34 23.32
CA THR A 505 0.03 25.88 23.33
C THR A 505 0.77 25.18 24.48
N SER A 506 1.98 25.62 24.84
CA SER A 506 2.75 25.02 25.95
C SER A 506 2.03 25.07 27.30
N SER A 507 1.11 26.02 27.50
CA SER A 507 0.30 26.11 28.73
C SER A 507 -0.68 24.94 28.91
N ALA A 508 -0.98 24.19 27.84
CA ALA A 508 -1.84 23.02 27.90
C ALA A 508 -1.14 21.76 28.43
N VAL A 509 0.19 21.79 28.60
CA VAL A 509 0.96 20.68 29.18
C VAL A 509 0.71 20.56 30.68
N SER A 510 0.72 21.67 31.41
CA SER A 510 0.74 21.70 32.89
C SER A 510 -0.66 21.76 33.50
N ASP A 511 -1.37 22.87 33.33
CA ASP A 511 -2.77 23.05 33.69
C ASP A 511 -3.35 24.28 32.94
N PRO A 512 -4.01 24.11 31.78
CA PRO A 512 -4.58 25.23 31.04
C PRO A 512 -5.72 25.86 31.84
N ALA A 513 -5.98 27.17 31.66
CA ALA A 513 -6.94 27.90 32.49
C ALA A 513 -8.35 27.25 32.53
N ALA A 514 -9.03 27.30 33.68
CA ALA A 514 -10.28 26.57 33.91
C ALA A 514 -11.38 26.74 32.82
N PRO A 515 -11.62 27.92 32.22
CA PRO A 515 -12.58 28.04 31.10
C PRO A 515 -12.20 27.20 29.87
N ILE A 516 -10.90 27.02 29.62
CA ILE A 516 -10.38 26.21 28.51
C ILE A 516 -10.56 24.72 28.82
N ARG A 517 -10.29 24.29 30.05
CA ARG A 517 -10.53 22.91 30.49
C ARG A 517 -12.01 22.53 30.46
N ASN A 518 -12.88 23.44 30.89
CA ASN A 518 -14.33 23.21 30.88
C ASN A 518 -14.85 23.00 29.45
N LEU A 519 -14.46 23.86 28.50
CA LEU A 519 -14.79 23.66 27.08
C LEU A 519 -14.24 22.34 26.54
N TYR A 520 -13.00 21.96 26.90
CA TYR A 520 -12.41 20.70 26.45
C TYR A 520 -13.13 19.47 27.02
N ALA A 521 -13.59 19.52 28.27
CA ALA A 521 -14.44 18.49 28.86
C ALA A 521 -15.82 18.37 28.16
N GLU A 522 -16.28 19.43 27.48
CA GLU A 522 -17.45 19.45 26.60
C GLU A 522 -17.09 19.11 25.12
N GLY A 523 -15.90 18.54 24.86
CA GLY A 523 -15.43 18.19 23.51
C GLY A 523 -15.18 19.38 22.60
N SER A 524 -14.94 20.57 23.17
CA SER A 524 -14.93 21.85 22.46
C SER A 524 -13.71 22.72 22.83
N GLY A 525 -13.56 23.86 22.15
CA GLY A 525 -12.52 24.85 22.48
C GLY A 525 -11.18 24.64 21.79
N VAL A 526 -10.24 25.56 22.02
CA VAL A 526 -8.96 25.62 21.32
C VAL A 526 -8.11 24.36 21.44
N LEU A 527 -8.29 23.57 22.51
CA LEU A 527 -7.51 22.36 22.75
C LEU A 527 -7.80 21.23 21.75
N THR A 528 -8.98 21.22 21.11
CA THR A 528 -9.36 20.22 20.09
C THR A 528 -8.75 20.52 18.72
N GLN A 529 -8.11 21.67 18.52
CA GLN A 529 -7.55 22.11 17.23
C GLN A 529 -6.01 21.97 17.24
N GLY A 530 -5.41 21.53 16.12
CA GLY A 530 -3.96 21.60 15.95
C GLY A 530 -3.41 23.03 15.89
N GLY A 531 -2.08 23.20 15.88
CA GLY A 531 -1.42 24.52 15.98
C GLY A 531 -1.57 25.46 14.77
N HIS A 532 -1.91 24.95 13.59
CA HIS A 532 -2.16 25.77 12.40
C HIS A 532 -3.45 26.59 12.53
N ARG A 533 -3.58 27.68 11.76
CA ARG A 533 -4.77 28.54 11.72
C ARG A 533 -5.29 28.82 10.31
N LEU A 534 -4.42 28.73 9.31
CA LEU A 534 -4.78 28.80 7.88
C LEU A 534 -3.83 27.88 7.11
N GLN A 535 -4.32 27.29 6.02
CA GLN A 535 -3.46 26.67 5.00
C GLN A 535 -3.78 27.27 3.63
N PHE A 536 -2.77 27.41 2.79
CA PHE A 536 -2.96 27.88 1.42
C PHE A 536 -2.15 27.06 0.42
N TRP A 537 -2.65 27.00 -0.82
CA TRP A 537 -1.97 26.33 -1.93
C TRP A 537 -1.97 27.22 -3.17
N THR A 538 -0.85 27.18 -3.89
CA THR A 538 -0.74 27.76 -5.23
C THR A 538 0.22 26.96 -6.08
N SER A 539 0.35 27.29 -7.36
CA SER A 539 1.32 26.64 -8.25
C SER A 539 1.87 27.62 -9.29
N ASN A 540 3.01 27.29 -9.88
CA ASN A 540 3.50 27.96 -11.09
C ASN A 540 4.09 26.95 -12.08
N VAL A 541 4.15 27.32 -13.36
CA VAL A 541 4.76 26.49 -14.40
C VAL A 541 6.23 26.86 -14.52
N GLY A 542 7.13 25.90 -14.29
CA GLY A 542 8.58 26.07 -14.42
C GLY A 542 9.01 26.47 -15.83
N THR A 543 10.24 26.98 -15.96
CA THR A 543 10.86 27.20 -17.28
C THR A 543 11.07 25.91 -18.09
N ASP A 544 11.00 24.76 -17.42
CA ASP A 544 10.97 23.40 -17.99
C ASP A 544 9.56 22.93 -18.40
N GLY A 545 8.53 23.75 -18.23
CA GLY A 545 7.13 23.40 -18.50
C GLY A 545 6.44 22.57 -17.42
N VAL A 546 7.14 22.23 -16.32
CA VAL A 546 6.57 21.41 -15.23
C VAL A 546 5.84 22.30 -14.22
N THR A 547 4.56 22.03 -13.99
CA THR A 547 3.77 22.67 -12.93
C THR A 547 4.27 22.21 -11.57
N ARG A 548 4.63 23.17 -10.71
CA ARG A 548 5.08 22.93 -9.33
C ARG A 548 4.08 23.53 -8.36
N PHE A 549 3.67 22.74 -7.38
CA PHE A 549 2.76 23.17 -6.32
C PHE A 549 3.53 23.65 -5.08
N TYR A 550 2.89 24.56 -4.35
CA TYR A 550 3.38 25.13 -3.11
C TYR A 550 2.29 25.05 -2.06
N GLN A 551 2.62 24.54 -0.88
CA GLN A 551 1.76 24.59 0.30
C GLN A 551 2.32 25.60 1.30
N ALA A 552 1.44 26.28 2.03
CA ALA A 552 1.76 26.91 3.30
C ALA A 552 0.92 26.35 4.44
N SER A 553 1.58 26.06 5.56
CA SER A 553 0.93 25.86 6.86
C SER A 553 1.24 27.07 7.74
N CYS A 554 0.20 27.83 8.09
CA CYS A 554 0.33 29.12 8.79
C CYS A 554 -0.13 28.99 10.23
N SER A 555 0.67 29.47 11.18
CA SER A 555 0.38 29.51 12.61
C SER A 555 0.81 30.84 13.24
N THR A 556 0.46 31.03 14.50
CA THR A 556 0.99 32.10 15.35
C THR A 556 2.07 31.54 16.27
N THR A 557 2.99 32.40 16.70
CA THR A 557 4.03 32.10 17.71
C THR A 557 4.09 33.17 18.79
N GLU A 558 3.70 34.40 18.43
CA GLU A 558 3.62 35.58 19.29
C GLU A 558 2.39 36.40 18.85
N ASP A 559 1.95 37.34 19.70
CA ASP A 559 0.83 38.24 19.41
C ASP A 559 1.13 39.10 18.16
N GLY A 560 0.18 39.21 17.25
CA GLY A 560 0.31 39.97 16.00
C GLY A 560 1.31 39.40 14.96
N VAL A 561 1.95 38.26 15.23
CA VAL A 561 2.95 37.62 14.36
C VAL A 561 2.38 36.39 13.64
N ILE A 562 2.57 36.35 12.32
CA ILE A 562 2.23 35.20 11.46
C ILE A 562 3.52 34.45 11.10
N THR A 563 3.56 33.16 11.38
CA THR A 563 4.63 32.26 10.94
C THR A 563 4.10 31.31 9.87
N MET A 564 4.72 31.32 8.69
CA MET A 564 4.34 30.47 7.55
C MET A 564 5.45 29.46 7.27
N LYS A 565 5.14 28.17 7.42
CA LYS A 565 5.96 27.07 6.89
C LYS A 565 5.55 26.83 5.45
N LEU A 566 6.42 27.21 4.51
CA LEU A 566 6.23 27.07 3.07
C LEU A 566 6.94 25.80 2.57
N TYR A 567 6.32 25.09 1.64
CA TYR A 567 6.83 23.86 1.05
C TYR A 567 6.75 23.96 -0.48
N LEU A 568 7.80 23.53 -1.20
CA LEU A 568 7.66 23.08 -2.58
C LEU A 568 7.20 21.62 -2.54
N THR A 569 6.11 21.30 -3.25
CA THR A 569 5.43 20.01 -3.16
C THR A 569 5.43 19.24 -4.48
N HIS A 570 4.28 18.72 -4.90
CA HIS A 570 4.12 17.97 -6.15
C HIS A 570 4.68 18.73 -7.36
N GLY A 571 5.27 17.97 -8.31
CA GLY A 571 5.95 18.52 -9.48
C GLY A 571 7.43 18.88 -9.27
N ALA A 572 7.97 18.79 -8.06
CA ALA A 572 9.40 18.92 -7.81
C ALA A 572 10.22 17.85 -8.58
N THR A 573 11.35 18.25 -9.16
CA THR A 573 12.22 17.35 -9.93
C THR A 573 13.48 16.90 -9.20
N SER A 574 13.83 17.56 -8.10
CA SER A 574 14.94 17.17 -7.23
C SER A 574 14.72 15.81 -6.56
N THR A 575 15.79 15.03 -6.47
CA THR A 575 15.88 13.74 -5.77
C THR A 575 17.20 13.63 -5.04
N GLY A 576 17.21 12.81 -4.01
CA GLY A 576 18.38 12.42 -3.24
C GLY A 576 18.58 10.91 -3.23
N VAL A 577 19.53 10.48 -2.39
CA VAL A 577 19.87 9.07 -2.15
C VAL A 577 20.02 8.84 -0.66
N LEU A 578 19.39 7.79 -0.15
CA LEU A 578 19.53 7.30 1.23
C LEU A 578 20.45 6.06 1.25
N GLY A 579 21.57 6.16 1.96
CA GLY A 579 22.48 5.05 2.22
C GLY A 579 22.40 4.55 3.66
N ILE A 580 23.42 3.78 4.05
CA ILE A 580 23.64 3.32 5.42
C ILE A 580 25.13 3.48 5.78
N ASP A 581 25.42 3.82 7.03
CA ASP A 581 26.78 3.84 7.54
C ASP A 581 27.21 2.50 8.18
N SER A 582 28.47 2.41 8.58
CA SER A 582 29.03 1.21 9.21
C SER A 582 28.47 0.93 10.62
N THR A 583 27.77 1.87 11.25
CA THR A 583 27.05 1.66 12.52
C THR A 583 25.66 1.06 12.31
N GLY A 584 25.15 1.08 11.07
CA GLY A 584 23.81 0.65 10.71
C GLY A 584 22.78 1.77 10.70
N SER A 585 23.19 3.02 10.89
CA SER A 585 22.30 4.18 10.80
C SER A 585 22.10 4.57 9.34
N THR A 586 20.89 4.99 8.94
CA THR A 586 20.72 5.50 7.56
C THR A 586 21.30 6.90 7.42
N THR A 587 21.77 7.23 6.22
CA THR A 587 22.45 8.50 5.91
C THR A 587 21.91 9.09 4.61
N ILE A 588 21.85 10.42 4.50
CA ILE A 588 21.54 11.09 3.23
C ILE A 588 22.86 11.26 2.47
N GLU A 589 23.10 10.40 1.48
CA GLU A 589 24.30 10.45 0.62
C GLU A 589 24.20 11.57 -0.41
N THR A 590 22.99 11.80 -0.93
CA THR A 590 22.67 12.95 -1.77
C THR A 590 21.44 13.64 -1.21
N SER A 591 21.55 14.93 -0.88
CA SER A 591 20.43 15.78 -0.44
C SER A 591 19.26 15.67 -1.42
N PRO A 592 18.00 15.51 -0.98
CA PRO A 592 16.85 15.54 -1.89
C PRO A 592 16.42 16.96 -2.31
N TYR A 593 17.02 17.99 -1.72
CA TYR A 593 16.49 19.35 -1.79
C TYR A 593 17.17 20.24 -2.84
N LEU A 594 16.37 20.80 -3.75
CA LEU A 594 16.78 21.83 -4.70
C LEU A 594 18.07 21.49 -5.48
N ASN A 595 18.16 20.27 -6.01
CA ASN A 595 19.29 19.86 -6.85
C ASN A 595 19.12 20.32 -8.31
N THR A 596 17.89 20.57 -8.77
CA THR A 596 17.62 21.02 -10.13
C THR A 596 17.54 22.55 -10.24
N ALA A 597 18.03 23.10 -11.36
CA ALA A 597 17.95 24.53 -11.62
C ALA A 597 16.49 25.01 -11.75
N ALA A 598 15.62 24.18 -12.33
CA ALA A 598 14.21 24.51 -12.53
C ALA A 598 13.41 24.57 -11.21
N ASP A 599 13.69 23.69 -10.23
CA ASP A 599 13.07 23.79 -8.90
C ASP A 599 13.47 25.10 -8.20
N LYS A 600 14.77 25.45 -8.21
CA LYS A 600 15.27 26.71 -7.64
C LYS A 600 14.63 27.92 -8.30
N GLU A 601 14.56 27.94 -9.62
CA GLU A 601 14.03 29.06 -10.41
C GLU A 601 12.53 29.27 -10.16
N ALA A 602 11.73 28.21 -10.30
CA ALA A 602 10.30 28.25 -10.04
C ALA A 602 9.96 28.69 -8.61
N LEU A 603 10.66 28.12 -7.61
CA LEU A 603 10.49 28.48 -6.20
C LEU A 603 10.94 29.93 -5.91
N THR A 604 12.03 30.39 -6.53
CA THR A 604 12.49 31.79 -6.42
C THR A 604 11.44 32.78 -6.92
N ARG A 605 10.75 32.47 -8.03
CA ARG A 605 9.64 33.31 -8.52
C ARG A 605 8.46 33.33 -7.55
N PHE A 606 8.06 32.17 -7.02
CA PHE A 606 6.98 32.09 -6.01
C PHE A 606 7.31 32.95 -4.77
N LEU A 607 8.52 32.80 -4.21
CA LEU A 607 8.96 33.58 -3.06
C LEU A 607 9.01 35.08 -3.38
N ASN A 608 9.55 35.49 -4.53
CA ASN A 608 9.58 36.90 -4.92
C ASN A 608 8.17 37.49 -5.09
N GLY A 609 7.22 36.74 -5.65
CA GLY A 609 5.82 37.14 -5.74
C GLY A 609 5.19 37.35 -4.37
N LEU A 610 5.27 36.33 -3.49
CA LEU A 610 4.74 36.39 -2.13
C LEU A 610 5.33 37.56 -1.31
N ILE A 611 6.65 37.79 -1.44
CA ILE A 611 7.34 38.92 -0.80
C ILE A 611 6.83 40.27 -1.34
N ALA A 612 6.61 40.39 -2.65
CA ALA A 612 6.11 41.61 -3.27
C ALA A 612 4.67 41.90 -2.83
N ASP A 613 3.80 40.90 -2.85
CA ASP A 613 2.40 41.02 -2.41
C ASP A 613 2.32 41.44 -0.94
N MET A 614 3.14 40.86 -0.07
CA MET A 614 3.20 41.25 1.35
C MET A 614 3.71 42.68 1.55
N LYS A 615 4.76 43.09 0.82
CA LYS A 615 5.29 44.48 0.88
C LYS A 615 4.30 45.52 0.35
N ASN A 616 3.46 45.15 -0.62
CA ASN A 616 2.44 46.01 -1.20
C ASN A 616 1.10 45.97 -0.40
N SER A 617 1.03 45.16 0.65
CA SER A 617 -0.20 44.95 1.44
C SER A 617 -0.56 46.17 2.30
N THR A 618 -1.83 46.57 2.24
CA THR A 618 -2.40 47.56 3.17
C THR A 618 -2.61 47.03 4.59
N ALA A 619 -2.44 45.71 4.82
CA ALA A 619 -2.53 45.10 6.15
C ALA A 619 -1.30 45.38 7.05
N GLY A 620 -0.30 46.12 6.56
CA GLY A 620 0.89 46.49 7.33
C GLY A 620 1.79 45.30 7.63
N PHE A 621 2.01 44.44 6.63
CA PHE A 621 2.87 43.26 6.77
C PHE A 621 4.34 43.65 6.64
N SER A 622 5.15 43.22 7.62
CA SER A 622 6.59 43.41 7.62
C SER A 622 7.28 42.07 7.88
N ILE A 623 7.95 41.54 6.86
CA ILE A 623 8.67 40.26 6.93
C ILE A 623 9.90 40.44 7.81
N GLN A 624 10.08 39.55 8.79
CA GLN A 624 11.20 39.61 9.73
C GLN A 624 12.54 39.22 9.05
N GLY A 625 13.60 39.97 9.34
CA GLY A 625 14.94 39.75 8.80
C GLY A 625 15.15 40.26 7.37
N SER A 626 16.24 39.83 6.73
CA SER A 626 16.48 40.14 5.31
C SER A 626 15.56 39.30 4.43
N ALA A 627 14.53 39.94 3.85
CA ALA A 627 13.47 39.28 3.08
C ALA A 627 13.70 39.39 1.56
N THR A 628 14.62 38.55 1.06
CA THR A 628 14.80 38.21 -0.36
C THR A 628 14.49 36.72 -0.55
N ALA A 629 14.20 36.27 -1.78
CA ALA A 629 14.06 34.84 -2.03
C ALA A 629 15.33 34.06 -1.64
N SER A 630 16.54 34.55 -1.98
CA SER A 630 17.80 33.90 -1.64
C SER A 630 17.94 33.67 -0.13
N SER A 631 17.75 34.71 0.69
CA SER A 631 17.91 34.62 2.15
C SER A 631 16.83 33.82 2.87
N ILE A 632 15.75 33.43 2.18
CA ILE A 632 14.78 32.43 2.62
C ILE A 632 15.23 31.02 2.20
N LEU A 633 15.70 30.86 0.96
CA LEU A 633 16.23 29.59 0.45
C LEU A 633 17.47 29.11 1.23
N ASP A 634 18.33 30.04 1.68
CA ASP A 634 19.50 29.75 2.51
C ASP A 634 19.14 29.18 3.89
N LYS A 635 17.85 29.22 4.29
CA LYS A 635 17.30 28.67 5.53
C LYS A 635 16.44 27.42 5.30
N LEU A 636 16.76 26.66 4.25
CA LEU A 636 16.09 25.39 3.95
C LEU A 636 16.18 24.43 5.13
N THR A 637 15.06 23.78 5.41
CA THR A 637 14.93 22.71 6.41
C THR A 637 14.22 21.51 5.79
N ALA A 638 14.34 20.33 6.43
CA ALA A 638 13.56 19.16 6.06
C ALA A 638 12.06 19.44 6.24
N GLY A 639 11.23 18.84 5.39
CA GLY A 639 9.79 18.79 5.55
C GLY A 639 9.32 17.59 6.38
N ASP A 640 10.19 16.59 6.56
CA ASP A 640 9.93 15.32 7.24
C ASP A 640 8.80 14.50 6.59
N HIS A 641 8.59 14.68 5.28
CA HIS A 641 7.65 13.97 4.42
C HIS A 641 8.35 12.98 3.49
N TYR A 642 9.38 12.29 3.99
CA TYR A 642 10.24 11.41 3.22
C TYR A 642 9.48 10.32 2.46
N VAL A 643 9.76 10.17 1.16
CA VAL A 643 9.19 9.16 0.26
C VAL A 643 10.21 8.64 -0.76
N GLY A 644 9.86 7.56 -1.47
CA GLY A 644 10.51 7.16 -2.73
C GLY A 644 11.70 6.22 -2.66
N THR A 645 12.24 5.97 -1.47
CA THR A 645 13.44 5.13 -1.23
C THR A 645 13.28 3.64 -1.54
N ALA A 646 12.08 3.17 -1.87
CA ALA A 646 11.80 1.84 -2.41
C ALA A 646 10.72 1.92 -3.50
N LYS A 647 10.87 2.91 -4.40
CA LYS A 647 9.93 3.28 -5.47
C LYS A 647 9.22 2.10 -6.14
N MET A 648 7.91 2.25 -6.34
CA MET A 648 7.06 1.36 -7.14
C MET A 648 7.15 1.67 -8.63
N GLY A 649 7.08 0.63 -9.46
CA GLY A 649 6.84 0.77 -10.89
C GLY A 649 6.79 -0.58 -11.61
N VAL A 650 6.92 -0.54 -12.94
CA VAL A 650 6.89 -1.71 -13.83
C VAL A 650 8.29 -2.10 -14.34
N ASP A 651 9.25 -1.24 -14.13
CA ASP A 651 10.65 -1.31 -14.54
C ASP A 651 11.52 -1.91 -13.43
N ASP A 652 11.56 -3.26 -13.41
CA ASP A 652 12.31 -4.09 -12.46
C ASP A 652 13.74 -3.58 -12.26
N GLY A 653 14.06 -3.09 -11.06
CA GLY A 653 15.33 -2.48 -10.70
C GLY A 653 16.56 -3.40 -10.76
N ARG A 654 16.38 -4.68 -11.10
CA ARG A 654 17.48 -5.63 -11.39
C ARG A 654 18.00 -5.48 -12.81
N GLU A 655 17.20 -4.90 -13.71
CA GLU A 655 17.57 -4.60 -15.09
C GLU A 655 18.37 -3.29 -15.17
N SER A 656 19.21 -3.15 -16.21
CA SER A 656 20.24 -2.09 -16.29
C SER A 656 19.75 -0.64 -16.26
N ASN A 657 18.46 -0.41 -16.55
CA ASN A 657 17.81 0.90 -16.48
C ASN A 657 16.55 0.89 -15.59
N GLY A 658 16.35 -0.16 -14.78
CA GLY A 658 15.20 -0.27 -13.89
C GLY A 658 15.34 0.64 -12.68
N THR A 659 14.29 1.37 -12.33
CA THR A 659 14.27 2.32 -11.20
C THR A 659 13.37 1.87 -10.05
N SER A 660 12.71 0.72 -10.17
CA SER A 660 11.68 0.27 -9.23
C SER A 660 12.15 -0.88 -8.34
N VAL A 661 11.93 -0.73 -7.03
CA VAL A 661 12.22 -1.75 -6.01
C VAL A 661 11.05 -2.70 -5.82
N VAL A 662 9.81 -2.23 -6.01
CA VAL A 662 8.58 -3.03 -5.88
C VAL A 662 7.69 -2.99 -7.13
N ASP A 663 6.99 -4.11 -7.36
CA ASP A 663 5.99 -4.25 -8.43
C ASP A 663 4.64 -3.59 -8.07
N LEU A 664 3.66 -3.66 -8.98
CA LEU A 664 2.33 -3.05 -8.83
C LEU A 664 1.44 -3.68 -7.73
N ASN A 665 1.92 -4.72 -7.05
CA ASN A 665 1.31 -5.33 -5.87
C ASN A 665 2.18 -5.11 -4.61
N THR A 666 3.11 -4.15 -4.71
CA THR A 666 4.09 -3.76 -3.71
C THR A 666 5.09 -4.86 -3.30
N LYS A 667 5.19 -5.93 -4.10
CA LYS A 667 6.14 -7.03 -3.86
C LYS A 667 7.54 -6.63 -4.30
N VAL A 668 8.54 -6.91 -3.48
CA VAL A 668 9.96 -6.61 -3.80
C VAL A 668 10.43 -7.46 -4.95
N TYR A 669 11.00 -6.84 -5.98
CA TYR A 669 11.55 -7.54 -7.14
C TYR A 669 12.62 -8.55 -6.74
N GLY A 670 12.67 -9.70 -7.42
CA GLY A 670 13.52 -10.83 -7.04
C GLY A 670 13.05 -11.64 -5.81
N THR A 671 11.93 -11.28 -5.16
CA THR A 671 11.39 -12.04 -4.02
C THR A 671 10.07 -12.76 -4.32
N GLU A 672 9.76 -13.77 -3.50
CA GLU A 672 8.51 -14.54 -3.56
C GLU A 672 7.41 -13.95 -2.68
N ASN A 673 7.76 -13.50 -1.47
CA ASN A 673 6.80 -13.21 -0.40
C ASN A 673 7.17 -11.98 0.48
N LEU A 674 8.05 -11.10 -0.01
CA LEU A 674 8.38 -9.83 0.64
C LEU A 674 7.63 -8.68 -0.04
N TYR A 675 6.97 -7.85 0.76
CA TYR A 675 6.20 -6.69 0.33
C TYR A 675 6.62 -5.45 1.10
N ILE A 676 6.33 -4.26 0.56
CA ILE A 676 6.54 -2.99 1.24
C ILE A 676 5.24 -2.18 1.19
N VAL A 677 4.81 -1.63 2.32
CA VAL A 677 3.60 -0.80 2.43
C VAL A 677 3.88 0.35 3.39
N ASP A 678 4.64 1.33 2.91
CA ASP A 678 4.88 2.62 3.56
C ASP A 678 5.29 3.69 2.52
N GLY A 679 5.62 4.90 2.97
CA GLY A 679 6.00 6.03 2.10
C GLY A 679 7.18 5.75 1.15
N SER A 680 8.01 4.73 1.38
CA SER A 680 9.13 4.41 0.50
C SER A 680 8.69 4.03 -0.91
N ILE A 681 7.49 3.48 -1.09
CA ILE A 681 7.01 3.00 -2.42
C ILE A 681 6.51 4.13 -3.33
N HIS A 682 6.26 5.32 -2.77
CA HIS A 682 5.66 6.45 -3.49
C HIS A 682 6.64 6.99 -4.55
N PRO A 683 6.24 7.08 -5.84
CA PRO A 683 7.14 7.56 -6.89
C PRO A 683 7.38 9.07 -6.84
N ASP A 684 6.51 9.84 -6.19
CA ASP A 684 6.61 11.29 -6.07
C ASP A 684 6.03 11.84 -4.76
N LEU A 685 6.30 13.13 -4.52
CA LEU A 685 5.69 13.92 -3.46
C LEU A 685 4.23 14.29 -3.82
N PRO A 686 3.29 14.21 -2.86
CA PRO A 686 1.94 14.72 -3.01
C PRO A 686 1.90 16.25 -2.89
N THR A 687 0.76 16.85 -3.20
CA THR A 687 0.54 18.29 -3.07
C THR A 687 0.33 18.74 -1.62
N GLY A 688 -0.11 17.81 -0.76
CA GLY A 688 -0.36 17.99 0.67
C GLY A 688 0.72 17.40 1.59
N ASN A 689 0.51 17.42 2.90
CA ASN A 689 1.28 16.58 3.83
C ASN A 689 1.05 15.08 3.53
N SER A 690 2.10 14.25 3.63
CA SER A 690 2.10 12.89 3.05
C SER A 690 1.23 11.83 3.75
N GLN A 691 0.74 12.06 4.97
CA GLN A 691 0.12 10.98 5.76
C GLN A 691 -1.17 10.39 5.17
N ALA A 692 -2.02 11.20 4.54
CA ALA A 692 -3.29 10.70 3.99
C ALA A 692 -3.05 9.86 2.73
N ILE A 693 -2.21 10.35 1.80
CA ILE A 693 -1.90 9.61 0.58
C ILE A 693 -1.20 8.27 0.86
N ILE A 694 -0.36 8.18 1.90
CA ILE A 694 0.27 6.93 2.35
C ILE A 694 -0.79 5.94 2.87
N GLN A 695 -1.77 6.41 3.65
CA GLN A 695 -2.86 5.56 4.15
C GLN A 695 -3.78 5.06 3.03
N ILE A 696 -4.07 5.89 2.02
CA ILE A 696 -4.80 5.48 0.80
C ILE A 696 -4.02 4.41 0.03
N ALA A 697 -2.71 4.61 -0.15
CA ALA A 697 -1.85 3.64 -0.81
C ALA A 697 -1.77 2.31 -0.03
N ALA A 698 -1.80 2.35 1.30
CA ALA A 698 -1.82 1.16 2.15
C ALA A 698 -3.13 0.36 2.02
N GLU A 699 -4.29 1.02 2.06
CA GLU A 699 -5.61 0.42 1.79
C GLU A 699 -5.67 -0.25 0.40
N ALA A 700 -5.07 0.37 -0.62
CA ALA A 700 -4.97 -0.21 -1.95
C ALA A 700 -3.95 -1.36 -2.05
N ALA A 701 -2.82 -1.27 -1.33
CA ALA A 701 -1.77 -2.28 -1.30
C ALA A 701 -2.24 -3.58 -0.64
N VAL A 702 -2.82 -3.49 0.57
CA VAL A 702 -3.21 -4.67 1.34
C VAL A 702 -4.26 -5.51 0.59
N ALA A 703 -5.24 -4.86 -0.07
CA ALA A 703 -6.18 -5.55 -0.94
C ALA A 703 -5.49 -6.37 -2.06
N ARG A 704 -4.43 -5.83 -2.67
CA ARG A 704 -3.61 -6.53 -3.68
C ARG A 704 -2.76 -7.64 -3.09
N ILE A 705 -2.20 -7.46 -1.90
CA ILE A 705 -1.38 -8.47 -1.22
C ILE A 705 -2.26 -9.68 -0.84
N ILE A 706 -3.50 -9.44 -0.40
CA ILE A 706 -4.51 -10.47 -0.17
C ILE A 706 -4.88 -11.14 -1.50
N ALA A 707 -5.13 -10.34 -2.56
CA ALA A 707 -5.28 -10.83 -3.94
C ALA A 707 -3.97 -11.39 -4.58
N GLN A 708 -2.89 -11.47 -3.80
CA GLN A 708 -1.67 -12.23 -4.09
C GLN A 708 -1.45 -13.40 -3.11
N GLY A 709 -2.20 -13.53 -2.02
CA GLY A 709 -2.46 -14.87 -1.44
C GLY A 709 -3.21 -15.71 -2.48
N THR A 710 -3.88 -15.00 -3.38
CA THR A 710 -4.34 -15.47 -4.66
C THR A 710 -3.35 -15.16 -5.83
N SER A 711 -2.02 -15.02 -5.68
CA SER A 711 -1.11 -14.95 -6.85
C SER A 711 0.41 -15.11 -6.66
N ALA A 712 0.99 -16.20 -7.17
CA ALA A 712 2.45 -16.42 -7.19
C ALA A 712 3.01 -17.04 -8.50
N THR A 713 3.48 -16.18 -9.41
CA THR A 713 4.52 -16.38 -10.45
C THR A 713 4.17 -16.88 -11.87
N SER A 714 4.60 -16.06 -12.83
CA SER A 714 5.06 -16.46 -14.16
C SER A 714 6.34 -15.69 -14.50
N ALA A 715 7.51 -16.30 -14.30
CA ALA A 715 8.80 -15.76 -14.74
C ALA A 715 9.92 -16.83 -14.75
N SER A 716 9.70 -17.97 -15.41
CA SER A 716 10.81 -18.87 -15.75
C SER A 716 11.44 -18.42 -17.07
N ALA A 717 12.50 -17.60 -16.99
CA ALA A 717 13.39 -17.40 -18.13
C ALA A 717 14.02 -18.75 -18.51
N SER A 718 14.09 -19.04 -19.81
CA SER A 718 14.54 -20.33 -20.33
C SER A 718 16.05 -20.53 -20.16
N ALA A 719 16.46 -21.15 -19.06
CA ALA A 719 17.82 -21.69 -18.91
C ALA A 719 17.86 -23.14 -19.46
N SER A 720 18.36 -23.30 -20.69
CA SER A 720 18.58 -24.61 -21.28
C SER A 720 19.79 -25.31 -20.65
N VAL A 721 19.57 -26.06 -19.57
CA VAL A 721 20.60 -26.93 -18.97
C VAL A 721 20.69 -28.22 -19.79
N SER A 722 21.64 -28.28 -20.71
CA SER A 722 21.98 -29.51 -21.42
C SER A 722 22.53 -30.56 -20.44
N SER A 723 21.88 -31.71 -20.36
CA SER A 723 22.25 -32.81 -19.47
C SER A 723 23.61 -33.43 -19.86
N VAL A 724 24.63 -33.23 -19.03
CA VAL A 724 25.89 -33.99 -19.12
C VAL A 724 25.67 -35.37 -18.49
N THR A 725 25.25 -36.33 -19.31
CA THR A 725 25.17 -37.74 -18.90
C THR A 725 26.57 -38.36 -19.01
N ALA A 726 27.18 -38.66 -17.87
CA ALA A 726 28.45 -39.38 -17.84
C ALA A 726 28.27 -40.80 -18.41
N LYS A 727 28.89 -41.09 -19.55
CA LYS A 727 29.14 -42.45 -20.02
C LYS A 727 30.63 -42.64 -20.29
N VAL A 728 31.23 -43.49 -19.47
CA VAL A 728 32.58 -44.01 -19.68
C VAL A 728 32.57 -44.91 -20.92
N ALA A 729 33.42 -44.62 -21.89
CA ALA A 729 33.76 -45.53 -22.98
C ALA A 729 35.25 -45.39 -23.30
N VAL A 730 35.97 -46.50 -23.25
CA VAL A 730 37.41 -46.59 -23.53
C VAL A 730 37.62 -46.62 -25.05
N ALA A 731 38.65 -45.92 -25.54
CA ALA A 731 39.11 -46.04 -26.92
C ALA A 731 40.59 -46.46 -26.96
N THR A 732 40.86 -47.63 -27.53
CA THR A 732 42.21 -48.11 -27.87
C THR A 732 42.55 -47.84 -29.32
N SER A 733 43.85 -47.67 -29.58
CA SER A 733 44.46 -47.20 -30.84
C SER A 733 44.50 -48.20 -32.00
N ALA A 734 44.41 -47.68 -33.24
CA ALA A 734 45.15 -48.03 -34.47
C ALA A 734 44.33 -47.58 -35.71
N ALA A 735 44.84 -47.29 -36.90
CA ALA A 735 46.12 -46.88 -37.48
C ALA A 735 45.92 -46.88 -39.03
N ALA A 736 46.68 -46.05 -39.77
CA ALA A 736 46.99 -46.18 -41.21
C ALA A 736 45.89 -46.00 -42.32
N ASP A 737 45.87 -44.78 -42.89
CA ASP A 737 46.38 -44.47 -44.25
C ASP A 737 45.46 -44.38 -45.51
N SER A 738 45.91 -43.49 -46.42
CA SER A 738 45.56 -43.23 -47.83
C SER A 738 44.29 -42.42 -48.21
N GLY A 739 44.49 -41.33 -48.97
CA GLY A 739 43.45 -40.65 -49.79
C GLY A 739 43.37 -39.11 -49.68
N ALA A 740 43.77 -38.39 -50.73
CA ALA A 740 43.68 -36.91 -50.83
C ALA A 740 42.22 -36.43 -51.10
N SER A 741 41.83 -35.14 -51.00
CA SER A 741 42.61 -33.89 -51.08
C SER A 741 42.00 -32.66 -50.37
N THR A 742 42.87 -31.81 -49.80
CA THR A 742 42.79 -30.32 -49.71
C THR A 742 41.49 -29.62 -49.30
N THR A 743 41.51 -28.95 -48.13
CA THR A 743 41.61 -27.47 -48.04
C THR A 743 42.23 -27.09 -46.69
N THR A 744 43.10 -26.08 -46.66
CA THR A 744 44.05 -25.85 -45.56
C THR A 744 43.68 -24.63 -44.70
N VAL A 745 43.53 -24.86 -43.38
CA VAL A 745 44.16 -24.18 -42.20
C VAL A 745 44.40 -22.64 -42.32
N TRP A 746 44.17 -21.77 -41.32
CA TRP A 746 44.66 -21.86 -39.94
C TRP A 746 43.82 -21.16 -38.86
N VAL A 747 43.86 -21.77 -37.66
CA VAL A 747 43.60 -21.17 -36.36
C VAL A 747 44.92 -21.09 -35.61
N THR A 748 45.18 -20.00 -34.90
CA THR A 748 46.17 -19.96 -33.81
C THR A 748 45.64 -19.15 -32.62
N SER A 749 45.70 -19.78 -31.44
CA SER A 749 45.68 -19.15 -30.10
C SER A 749 46.85 -18.15 -29.95
N THR A 750 46.95 -17.26 -28.95
CA THR A 750 46.91 -17.41 -27.47
C THR A 750 46.70 -16.00 -26.85
N ALA A 751 45.83 -15.79 -25.86
CA ALA A 751 45.95 -16.02 -24.40
C ALA A 751 46.72 -14.95 -23.58
N TRP A 752 46.21 -14.69 -22.37
CA TRP A 752 46.78 -13.95 -21.21
C TRP A 752 46.72 -12.39 -21.12
N THR A 753 46.24 -11.96 -19.94
CA THR A 753 46.73 -10.88 -19.05
C THR A 753 46.40 -9.37 -19.23
N THR A 754 45.66 -8.89 -18.22
CA THR A 754 45.92 -7.74 -17.32
C THR A 754 45.78 -6.27 -17.78
N THR A 755 44.90 -5.59 -17.01
CA THR A 755 45.08 -4.29 -16.33
C THR A 755 45.05 -2.95 -17.08
N THR A 756 44.15 -2.11 -16.56
CA THR A 756 44.25 -0.65 -16.29
C THR A 756 44.17 0.40 -17.42
N ASP A 757 43.34 1.38 -17.08
CA ASP A 757 43.35 2.82 -17.38
C ASP A 757 43.08 3.29 -18.82
N MET A 758 41.89 3.85 -19.10
CA MET A 758 41.38 5.21 -18.82
C MET A 758 41.94 6.29 -19.78
N VAL A 759 41.18 7.39 -19.92
CA VAL A 759 41.47 8.62 -20.72
C VAL A 759 41.17 8.50 -22.23
N VAL A 760 40.53 9.44 -22.94
CA VAL A 760 39.40 10.40 -22.70
C VAL A 760 39.21 11.21 -24.01
N ALA A 761 37.98 11.70 -24.31
CA ALA A 761 37.68 12.77 -25.30
C ALA A 761 38.01 12.46 -26.79
N THR A 762 37.57 13.14 -27.87
CA THR A 762 36.51 14.13 -28.24
C THR A 762 36.48 14.18 -29.79
N SER A 763 35.46 14.59 -30.55
CA SER A 763 34.07 15.02 -30.33
C SER A 763 33.36 15.12 -31.71
N THR A 764 32.10 15.60 -31.77
CA THR A 764 31.46 16.35 -32.89
C THR A 764 31.56 15.77 -34.33
N SER A 765 30.45 15.58 -35.04
CA SER A 765 29.65 16.73 -35.54
C SER A 765 28.22 16.38 -35.96
N THR A 766 27.33 17.35 -35.76
CA THR A 766 26.00 17.61 -36.37
C THR A 766 25.72 16.98 -37.75
N VAL A 767 24.62 16.26 -37.97
CA VAL A 767 23.20 16.73 -38.12
C VAL A 767 22.91 17.48 -39.43
N THR A 768 21.99 16.94 -40.25
CA THR A 768 20.96 17.68 -41.02
C THR A 768 19.76 16.74 -41.25
N VAL A 769 18.55 17.29 -41.39
CA VAL A 769 17.25 16.62 -41.14
C VAL A 769 16.28 16.83 -42.34
N TRP A 770 15.09 16.20 -42.30
CA TRP A 770 13.82 16.52 -43.02
C TRP A 770 13.56 15.79 -44.36
N PRO A 771 12.30 15.72 -44.85
CA PRO A 771 11.10 15.10 -44.23
C PRO A 771 10.35 14.16 -45.24
N THR A 772 9.20 13.49 -44.98
CA THR A 772 7.83 14.00 -44.72
C THR A 772 6.82 12.85 -44.48
N TYR A 773 5.77 13.15 -43.69
CA TYR A 773 4.31 12.82 -43.83
C TYR A 773 3.86 11.58 -44.64
N ALA A 774 2.85 10.83 -44.18
CA ALA A 774 1.56 11.32 -43.66
C ALA A 774 1.04 10.57 -42.42
#